data_AF-A0A928EJ93-F1
#
_entry.id   AF-A0A928EJ93-F1
#
_cell.length_a   1.000
_cell.length_b   1.000
_cell.length_c   1.000
_cell.angle_alpha   90.00
_cell.angle_beta   90.00
_cell.angle_gamma   90.00
#
_symmetry.space_group_name_H-M   'P 1'
#
loop_
_entity.id
_entity.type
_entity.pdbx_description
1 polymer ?
#
loop_
_entity_poly.entity_id
_entity_poly.type
_entity_poly.pdbx_seq_one_letter_code
_entity_poly.pdbx_strand_id
1 'polypeptide(L)'
;MEGPDIHFAEAVIDNGSFGSRTIRFETGRLARQANGSALAYLDGDTTVFAATTASKAPKEHFDFFPLTVDVEERAYAAGRIPGSFFRREGRPGTEAILAARLIDRPLRPAFKKGMRNEVQVVAEVLTIHPDEAYDVVAINAASMSTSLAGLPFSGPIGGTRMALIDGQWVAFPRWSELERATFSMAIAGRVTDDDVAIMMVEAQAPGGADDVIKAGGTKPTEEVVAAGLEAAKPVIRTLCEAQQKLIDECGKPTGDYQFFPDHTDEQLEAVTEQIGDRFQPILGIVAKAERDTALNDLTDAVVEELAERFPEQEDMIAAAVNTAFKKTMRLHVLTEGVRMDGRTPVEIRTISAEAGVLPRVHGSALFQRGETQILGVTTLNMLKMEQQLDNLSPITRKRYIHHYNFPPYSTGETGRVGSPKRREIGHGHLAEMALESQLPGREEFPYAIRQVSETMGSNGSSSMGSVCASTLSLLNAGVPLKAPVAGIAMGLVSATVDGETKYCTLTDILGAEDALGDMDFKVAGTREYVTALQLDTKLEGIPAAVLDAALGQAREARFAILDLMNEAIDGPDEMAATAPRIISVKIPVDKIGEVIGPKGKMINQIQEDTGAEITIEDDGTVFIGASDGPSAEAARATINSIANPQMPEVGERLIGTVVKTTTFGAFVSLMPGRDGLLHISQIRRLVGGKRVENVEDVLNVGDKVEVEIAELDPRGKVSLNAVVEGEENAADEAEEDEHVRRPRRERGSRRGSRQRRRTHERASDYDDSDE
;
A
#
# COMPACT_ATOMS: atom_id res chain seq x y z
N MET A 1 41.46 9.71 2.09
CA MET A 1 40.80 10.32 0.91
C MET A 1 41.04 11.81 1.03
N GLU A 2 42.16 12.29 0.50
CA GLU A 2 42.73 13.57 0.92
C GLU A 2 43.16 14.39 -0.29
N GLY A 3 42.34 15.39 -0.63
CA GLY A 3 42.72 16.54 -1.43
C GLY A 3 42.42 17.79 -0.60
N PRO A 4 43.15 18.90 -0.79
CA PRO A 4 43.04 20.09 0.07
C PRO A 4 41.68 20.80 0.01
N ASP A 5 40.86 20.49 -1.00
CA ASP A 5 39.50 21.03 -1.21
C ASP A 5 38.43 19.93 -1.10
N ILE A 6 38.61 18.95 -0.21
CA ILE A 6 37.60 17.93 0.14
C ILE A 6 37.25 18.05 1.62
N HIS A 7 36.01 18.45 1.90
CA HIS A 7 35.47 18.65 3.25
C HIS A 7 34.40 17.59 3.54
N PHE A 8 34.27 17.18 4.81
CA PHE A 8 33.24 16.23 5.24
C PHE A 8 32.73 16.49 6.66
N ALA A 9 31.49 16.06 6.93
CA ALA A 9 30.90 16.03 8.28
C ALA A 9 29.99 14.80 8.42
N GLU A 10 29.75 14.36 9.65
CA GLU A 10 29.04 13.12 9.96
C GLU A 10 27.94 13.34 11.01
N ALA A 11 26.76 12.79 10.75
CA ALA A 11 25.63 12.67 11.65
C ALA A 11 25.54 11.20 12.10
N VAL A 12 25.85 10.93 13.37
CA VAL A 12 25.72 9.59 13.97
C VAL A 12 24.41 9.53 14.73
N ILE A 13 23.57 8.54 14.42
CA ILE A 13 22.21 8.38 14.91
C ILE A 13 22.14 7.06 15.68
N ASP A 14 21.76 7.13 16.95
CA ASP A 14 21.64 5.97 17.83
C ASP A 14 20.19 5.46 17.86
N ASN A 15 19.96 4.24 17.37
CA ASN A 15 18.68 3.53 17.47
C ASN A 15 18.69 2.47 18.60
N GLY A 16 19.64 2.53 19.54
CA GLY A 16 19.69 1.67 20.72
C GLY A 16 19.87 0.18 20.37
N SER A 17 18.84 -0.64 20.61
CA SER A 17 18.86 -2.08 20.28
C SER A 17 18.97 -2.38 18.79
N PHE A 18 18.62 -1.42 17.93
CA PHE A 18 18.78 -1.51 16.46
C PHE A 18 20.15 -0.98 15.99
N GLY A 19 21.07 -0.68 16.92
CA GLY A 19 22.41 -0.18 16.61
C GLY A 19 22.43 1.28 16.17
N SER A 20 23.52 1.69 15.51
CA SER A 20 23.75 3.06 15.06
C SER A 20 23.79 3.18 13.54
N ARG A 21 23.22 4.25 13.00
CA ARG A 21 23.27 4.62 11.57
C ARG A 21 24.10 5.91 11.43
N THR A 22 24.91 6.02 10.38
CA THR A 22 25.76 7.19 10.14
C THR A 22 25.47 7.78 8.76
N ILE A 23 25.11 9.07 8.71
CA ILE A 23 25.10 9.84 7.46
C ILE A 23 26.35 10.70 7.38
N ARG A 24 27.18 10.43 6.37
CA ARG A 24 28.38 11.21 6.04
C ARG A 24 28.10 12.10 4.84
N PHE A 25 28.41 13.38 4.99
CA PHE A 25 28.37 14.39 3.92
C PHE A 25 29.79 14.62 3.39
N GLU A 26 29.98 14.68 2.07
CA GLU A 26 31.24 15.06 1.41
C GLU A 26 30.99 16.13 0.34
N THR A 27 31.87 17.12 0.24
CA THR A 27 31.81 18.15 -0.82
C THR A 27 33.19 18.53 -1.37
N GLY A 28 33.22 19.44 -2.34
CA GLY A 28 34.42 19.93 -3.01
C GLY A 28 35.06 18.95 -4.00
N ARG A 29 34.77 17.64 -3.93
CA ARG A 29 35.31 16.63 -4.86
C ARG A 29 34.65 16.62 -6.24
N LEU A 30 33.34 16.45 -6.31
CA LEU A 30 32.59 16.31 -7.57
C LEU A 30 31.94 17.64 -8.01
N ALA A 31 31.55 17.70 -9.29
CA ALA A 31 30.70 18.74 -9.87
C ALA A 31 31.04 20.22 -9.52
N ARG A 32 32.33 20.56 -9.38
CA ARG A 32 32.86 21.89 -9.01
C ARG A 32 32.38 23.10 -9.85
N GLN A 33 31.62 22.88 -10.92
CA GLN A 33 30.99 23.91 -11.76
C GLN A 33 29.56 24.28 -11.33
N ALA A 34 28.92 23.48 -10.45
CA ALA A 34 27.60 23.76 -9.91
C ALA A 34 27.62 24.96 -8.94
N ASN A 35 26.45 25.55 -8.66
CA ASN A 35 26.34 26.53 -7.59
C ASN A 35 26.69 25.86 -6.25
N GLY A 36 26.13 24.69 -5.97
CA GLY A 36 26.56 23.83 -4.86
C GLY A 36 26.42 22.35 -5.22
N SER A 37 27.16 21.48 -4.51
CA SER A 37 27.18 20.05 -4.78
C SER A 37 27.57 19.27 -3.53
N ALA A 38 26.98 18.10 -3.31
CA ALA A 38 27.26 17.25 -2.16
C ALA A 38 27.13 15.76 -2.52
N LEU A 39 27.77 14.93 -1.72
CA LEU A 39 27.52 13.49 -1.60
C LEU A 39 26.98 13.24 -0.19
N ALA A 40 25.92 12.45 -0.06
CA ALA A 40 25.48 11.88 1.20
C ALA A 40 25.63 10.36 1.13
N TYR A 41 26.32 9.79 2.12
CA TYR A 41 26.52 8.36 2.30
C TYR A 41 25.74 7.89 3.54
N LEU A 42 24.94 6.83 3.43
CA LEU A 42 24.36 6.12 4.58
C LEU A 42 25.20 4.86 4.82
N ASP A 43 25.77 4.74 6.03
CA ASP A 43 26.71 3.71 6.52
C ASP A 43 27.94 3.42 5.63
N GLY A 44 28.12 4.17 4.53
CA GLY A 44 29.19 4.02 3.54
C GLY A 44 28.79 3.28 2.27
N ASP A 45 27.70 2.50 2.29
CA ASP A 45 27.30 1.63 1.19
C ASP A 45 26.27 2.27 0.24
N THR A 46 25.28 3.02 0.77
CA THR A 46 24.32 3.78 -0.06
C THR A 46 24.81 5.21 -0.26
N THR A 47 25.01 5.63 -1.52
CA THR A 47 25.52 6.96 -1.88
C THR A 47 24.54 7.69 -2.78
N VAL A 48 24.07 8.86 -2.35
CA VAL A 48 23.35 9.81 -3.20
C VAL A 48 24.21 11.04 -3.45
N PHE A 49 24.43 11.36 -4.71
CA PHE A 49 25.01 12.63 -5.15
C PHE A 49 23.90 13.66 -5.35
N ALA A 50 24.16 14.93 -5.06
CA ALA A 50 23.27 16.03 -5.42
C ALA A 50 24.05 17.24 -5.96
N ALA A 51 23.50 17.89 -6.98
CA ALA A 51 23.96 19.17 -7.50
C ALA A 51 22.82 20.18 -7.53
N THR A 52 23.08 21.39 -7.04
CA THR A 52 22.17 22.53 -7.13
C THR A 52 22.77 23.59 -8.04
N THR A 53 22.00 24.04 -9.02
CA THR A 53 22.35 25.12 -9.97
C THR A 53 21.25 26.17 -10.02
N ALA A 54 21.63 27.43 -10.25
CA ALA A 54 20.69 28.54 -10.37
C ALA A 54 21.00 29.41 -11.59
N SER A 55 19.96 29.89 -12.28
CA SER A 55 20.11 30.85 -13.38
C SER A 55 20.68 32.18 -12.87
N LYS A 56 21.55 32.82 -13.66
CA LYS A 56 22.11 34.14 -13.32
C LYS A 56 21.07 35.25 -13.38
N ALA A 57 20.17 35.19 -14.36
CA ALA A 57 19.06 36.12 -14.52
C ALA A 57 17.75 35.46 -14.02
N PRO A 58 16.81 36.24 -13.44
CA PRO A 58 15.47 35.78 -13.12
C PRO A 58 14.63 35.51 -14.39
N LYS A 59 13.49 34.83 -14.21
CA LYS A 59 12.43 34.67 -15.20
C LYS A 59 11.27 35.59 -14.83
N GLU A 60 11.37 36.83 -15.26
CA GLU A 60 10.40 37.88 -14.93
C GLU A 60 8.97 37.51 -15.35
N HIS A 61 8.83 36.74 -16.44
CA HIS A 61 7.57 36.23 -16.99
C HIS A 61 6.92 35.06 -16.23
N PHE A 62 7.53 34.56 -15.15
CA PHE A 62 6.86 33.62 -14.23
C PHE A 62 6.36 34.37 -13.00
N ASP A 63 5.12 34.09 -12.63
CA ASP A 63 4.43 34.48 -11.41
C ASP A 63 4.81 33.61 -10.20
N PHE A 64 5.36 32.41 -10.43
CA PHE A 64 5.81 31.47 -9.40
C PHE A 64 7.35 31.35 -9.32
N PHE A 65 7.86 30.81 -8.21
CA PHE A 65 9.28 30.46 -8.04
C PHE A 65 9.63 29.15 -8.80
N PRO A 66 10.47 29.20 -9.86
CA PRO A 66 10.75 28.05 -10.72
C PRO A 66 11.85 27.13 -10.16
N LEU A 67 11.59 26.54 -8.99
CA LEU A 67 12.33 25.38 -8.48
C LEU A 67 11.91 24.11 -9.23
N THR A 68 12.90 23.36 -9.74
CA THR A 68 12.76 22.00 -10.26
C THR A 68 13.66 21.06 -9.45
N VAL A 69 13.09 19.98 -8.92
CA VAL A 69 13.87 18.87 -8.34
C VAL A 69 13.77 17.65 -9.25
N ASP A 70 14.89 17.03 -9.57
CA ASP A 70 14.95 15.77 -10.32
C ASP A 70 15.70 14.71 -9.53
N VAL A 71 15.21 13.47 -9.60
CA VAL A 71 15.86 12.29 -9.00
C VAL A 71 16.13 11.29 -10.10
N GLU A 72 17.39 10.90 -10.21
CA GLU A 72 17.93 10.04 -11.24
C GLU A 72 18.40 8.73 -10.62
N GLU A 73 17.53 7.71 -10.66
CA GLU A 73 17.93 6.33 -10.40
C GLU A 73 18.90 5.85 -11.49
N ARG A 74 19.84 4.98 -11.09
CA ARG A 74 20.85 4.39 -11.96
C ARG A 74 20.96 2.91 -11.68
N ALA A 75 20.71 2.05 -12.66
CA ALA A 75 20.74 0.60 -12.43
C ALA A 75 22.13 0.13 -11.98
N TYR A 76 23.20 0.84 -12.38
CA TYR A 76 24.56 0.58 -11.94
C TYR A 76 24.75 0.71 -10.41
N ALA A 77 23.92 1.50 -9.72
CA ALA A 77 23.97 1.66 -8.26
C ALA A 77 23.67 0.37 -7.50
N ALA A 78 22.85 -0.51 -8.11
CA ALA A 78 22.57 -1.87 -7.64
C ALA A 78 23.28 -2.94 -8.48
N GLY A 79 24.33 -2.58 -9.24
CA GLY A 79 25.10 -3.49 -10.10
C GLY A 79 24.33 -4.06 -11.30
N ARG A 80 23.17 -3.51 -11.64
CA ARG A 80 22.26 -4.00 -12.70
C ARG A 80 22.46 -3.26 -14.03
N ILE A 81 22.07 -3.93 -15.11
CA ILE A 81 21.79 -3.30 -16.43
C ILE A 81 20.27 -3.13 -16.53
N PRO A 82 19.74 -1.98 -16.97
CA PRO A 82 18.28 -1.77 -17.06
C PRO A 82 17.59 -2.82 -17.92
N GLY A 83 16.45 -3.35 -17.46
CA GLY A 83 15.61 -4.30 -18.19
C GLY A 83 14.91 -3.70 -19.41
N SER A 84 14.92 -2.37 -19.54
CA SER A 84 14.39 -1.62 -20.69
C SER A 84 14.95 -2.12 -22.03
N PHE A 85 14.15 -2.01 -23.11
CA PHE A 85 14.54 -2.48 -24.45
C PHE A 85 15.88 -1.91 -24.95
N PHE A 86 16.21 -0.68 -24.54
CA PHE A 86 17.44 0.01 -24.92
C PHE A 86 18.63 -0.26 -23.97
N ARG A 87 18.45 -1.05 -22.91
CA ARG A 87 19.45 -1.31 -21.85
C ARG A 87 20.01 -0.03 -21.22
N ARG A 88 19.14 0.96 -21.07
CA ARG A 88 19.42 2.30 -20.53
C ARG A 88 18.23 2.79 -19.71
N GLU A 89 18.51 3.58 -18.69
CA GLU A 89 17.56 4.40 -17.95
C GLU A 89 16.69 5.23 -18.90
N GLY A 90 15.40 5.33 -18.61
CA GLY A 90 14.39 5.85 -19.53
C GLY A 90 13.74 7.15 -19.04
N ARG A 91 12.43 7.08 -18.79
CA ARG A 91 11.69 8.12 -18.06
C ARG A 91 11.84 7.83 -16.56
N PRO A 92 11.87 8.85 -15.67
CA PRO A 92 11.86 8.62 -14.22
C PRO A 92 10.72 7.69 -13.80
N GLY A 93 11.05 6.73 -12.92
CA GLY A 93 10.08 5.80 -12.34
C GLY A 93 9.20 6.46 -11.27
N THR A 94 8.21 5.72 -10.78
CA THR A 94 7.30 6.20 -9.73
C THR A 94 8.05 6.60 -8.45
N GLU A 95 8.98 5.76 -7.97
CA GLU A 95 9.80 6.05 -6.77
C GLU A 95 10.66 7.31 -6.95
N ALA A 96 11.42 7.42 -8.04
CA ALA A 96 12.16 8.64 -8.38
C ALA A 96 11.27 9.91 -8.40
N ILE A 97 10.06 9.84 -8.95
CA ILE A 97 9.10 10.97 -8.96
C ILE A 97 8.59 11.31 -7.55
N LEU A 98 8.40 10.30 -6.70
CA LEU A 98 7.99 10.47 -5.31
C LEU A 98 9.13 11.02 -4.44
N ALA A 99 10.35 10.51 -4.58
CA ALA A 99 11.55 11.06 -3.94
C ALA A 99 11.78 12.53 -4.35
N ALA A 100 11.61 12.87 -5.63
CA ALA A 100 11.67 14.26 -6.09
C ALA A 100 10.62 15.15 -5.41
N ARG A 101 9.41 14.64 -5.11
CA ARG A 101 8.40 15.35 -4.31
C ARG A 101 8.77 15.46 -2.83
N LEU A 102 9.33 14.40 -2.23
CA LEU A 102 9.79 14.41 -0.82
C LEU A 102 10.92 15.41 -0.59
N ILE A 103 11.73 15.69 -1.62
CA ILE A 103 12.75 16.75 -1.60
C ILE A 103 12.12 18.12 -1.88
N ASP A 104 11.27 18.26 -2.90
CA ASP A 104 10.69 19.56 -3.31
C ASP A 104 9.83 20.20 -2.20
N ARG A 105 9.01 19.40 -1.53
CA ARG A 105 8.05 19.86 -0.49
C ARG A 105 8.71 20.65 0.65
N PRO A 106 9.76 20.16 1.35
CA PRO A 106 10.44 20.94 2.39
C PRO A 106 11.40 22.00 1.82
N LEU A 107 12.05 21.77 0.66
CA LEU A 107 12.99 22.76 0.12
C LEU A 107 12.26 24.03 -0.38
N ARG A 108 11.14 23.88 -1.08
CA ARG A 108 10.39 24.98 -1.72
C ARG A 108 10.03 26.15 -0.77
N PRO A 109 9.43 25.94 0.41
CA PRO A 109 9.10 27.03 1.35
C PRO A 109 10.31 27.60 2.10
N ALA A 110 11.49 26.96 2.05
CA ALA A 110 12.71 27.50 2.64
C ALA A 110 13.45 28.51 1.73
N PHE A 111 13.06 28.65 0.46
CA PHE A 111 13.56 29.75 -0.38
C PHE A 111 12.85 31.07 -0.05
N LYS A 112 13.60 32.17 -0.02
CA LYS A 112 13.04 33.51 0.20
C LYS A 112 12.03 33.88 -0.91
N LYS A 113 10.84 34.34 -0.48
CA LYS A 113 9.75 34.78 -1.37
C LYS A 113 10.20 35.81 -2.40
N GLY A 114 9.53 35.80 -3.57
CA GLY A 114 9.82 36.68 -4.70
C GLY A 114 11.06 36.29 -5.52
N MET A 115 11.75 35.19 -5.20
CA MET A 115 12.81 34.65 -6.05
C MET A 115 12.23 34.11 -7.36
N ARG A 116 12.65 34.66 -8.51
CA ARG A 116 12.20 34.21 -9.86
C ARG A 116 13.31 33.57 -10.70
N ASN A 117 14.50 33.31 -10.13
CA ASN A 117 15.56 32.55 -10.80
C ASN A 117 15.19 31.06 -10.91
N GLU A 118 15.49 30.43 -12.05
CA GLU A 118 15.41 28.96 -12.18
C GLU A 118 16.42 28.34 -11.23
N VAL A 119 15.94 27.47 -10.34
CA VAL A 119 16.78 26.64 -9.47
C VAL A 119 16.52 25.19 -9.84
N GLN A 120 17.56 24.46 -10.23
CA GLN A 120 17.48 23.02 -10.45
C GLN A 120 18.30 22.30 -9.38
N VAL A 121 17.70 21.30 -8.74
CA VAL A 121 18.36 20.35 -7.86
C VAL A 121 18.27 18.97 -8.50
N VAL A 122 19.40 18.38 -8.85
CA VAL A 122 19.47 17.02 -9.42
C VAL A 122 20.15 16.11 -8.41
N ALA A 123 19.43 15.10 -7.95
CA ALA A 123 19.97 14.02 -7.11
C ALA A 123 20.15 12.74 -7.95
N GLU A 124 21.32 12.11 -7.88
CA GLU A 124 21.65 10.87 -8.59
C GLU A 124 22.06 9.79 -7.59
N VAL A 125 21.39 8.63 -7.63
CA VAL A 125 21.75 7.49 -6.76
C VAL A 125 22.94 6.78 -7.38
N LEU A 126 24.11 6.85 -6.73
CA LEU A 126 25.37 6.32 -7.26
C LEU A 126 25.67 4.90 -6.79
N THR A 127 25.32 4.57 -5.55
CA THR A 127 25.34 3.20 -4.98
C THR A 127 24.14 3.03 -4.07
N ILE A 128 23.61 1.81 -3.95
CA ILE A 128 22.55 1.49 -3.00
C ILE A 128 22.78 0.10 -2.39
N HIS A 129 22.75 0.03 -1.05
CA HIS A 129 22.67 -1.24 -0.34
C HIS A 129 21.25 -1.81 -0.54
N PRO A 130 21.06 -3.08 -0.93
CA PRO A 130 19.75 -3.60 -1.36
C PRO A 130 18.68 -3.62 -0.24
N ASP A 131 19.12 -3.52 1.01
CA ASP A 131 18.28 -3.47 2.22
C ASP A 131 18.03 -2.03 2.72
N GLU A 132 18.28 -1.00 1.90
CA GLU A 132 18.13 0.42 2.29
C GLU A 132 17.27 1.24 1.34
N ALA A 133 16.67 2.31 1.86
CA ALA A 133 15.91 3.30 1.10
C ALA A 133 16.76 4.55 0.85
N TYR A 134 16.85 4.96 -0.43
CA TYR A 134 17.65 6.13 -0.83
C TYR A 134 16.91 7.48 -0.65
N ASP A 135 15.58 7.44 -0.49
CA ASP A 135 14.68 8.61 -0.59
C ASP A 135 15.02 9.71 0.42
N VAL A 136 15.17 9.35 1.69
CA VAL A 136 15.53 10.28 2.76
C VAL A 136 17.02 10.65 2.76
N VAL A 137 17.90 9.80 2.22
CA VAL A 137 19.30 10.16 1.96
C VAL A 137 19.38 11.26 0.90
N ALA A 138 18.52 11.20 -0.12
CA ALA A 138 18.43 12.22 -1.18
C ALA A 138 17.92 13.59 -0.68
N ILE A 139 17.03 13.63 0.32
CA ILE A 139 16.63 14.89 0.99
C ILE A 139 17.86 15.57 1.62
N ASN A 140 18.65 14.82 2.37
CA ASN A 140 19.86 15.35 3.02
C ASN A 140 20.92 15.79 1.99
N ALA A 141 21.13 15.01 0.91
CA ALA A 141 22.04 15.38 -0.18
C ALA A 141 21.60 16.69 -0.87
N ALA A 142 20.30 16.81 -1.21
CA ALA A 142 19.71 17.97 -1.86
C ALA A 142 19.73 19.23 -0.98
N SER A 143 19.51 19.09 0.33
CA SER A 143 19.67 20.17 1.30
C SER A 143 21.12 20.64 1.37
N MET A 144 22.08 19.71 1.51
CA MET A 144 23.51 20.03 1.58
C MET A 144 24.00 20.71 0.30
N SER A 145 23.64 20.20 -0.89
CA SER A 145 24.01 20.83 -2.16
C SER A 145 23.40 22.22 -2.35
N THR A 146 22.20 22.45 -1.82
CA THR A 146 21.49 23.74 -1.90
C THR A 146 22.02 24.76 -0.91
N SER A 147 22.36 24.34 0.32
CA SER A 147 22.94 25.23 1.34
C SER A 147 24.35 25.69 0.95
N LEU A 148 25.14 24.82 0.32
CA LEU A 148 26.47 25.19 -0.23
C LEU A 148 26.38 26.07 -1.48
N ALA A 149 25.19 26.29 -2.06
CA ALA A 149 25.03 26.95 -3.35
C ALA A 149 25.08 28.48 -3.32
N GLY A 150 25.09 29.10 -2.14
CA GLY A 150 25.04 30.57 -2.00
C GLY A 150 23.69 31.15 -2.40
N LEU A 151 22.60 30.40 -2.25
CA LEU A 151 21.23 30.81 -2.57
C LEU A 151 20.53 31.41 -1.34
N PRO A 152 19.49 32.24 -1.51
CA PRO A 152 18.69 32.78 -0.41
C PRO A 152 17.73 31.70 0.14
N PHE A 153 18.31 30.74 0.86
CA PHE A 153 17.68 29.48 1.30
C PHE A 153 17.89 29.26 2.81
N SER A 154 16.80 29.19 3.56
CA SER A 154 16.76 28.99 5.02
C SER A 154 16.91 27.53 5.42
N GLY A 155 17.98 26.89 4.97
CA GLY A 155 18.43 25.56 5.42
C GLY A 155 19.49 25.64 6.52
N PRO A 156 20.14 24.51 6.88
CA PRO A 156 19.95 23.18 6.31
C PRO A 156 18.66 22.48 6.78
N ILE A 157 18.15 21.59 5.93
CA ILE A 157 17.00 20.72 6.19
C ILE A 157 17.51 19.30 6.45
N GLY A 158 17.10 18.70 7.57
CA GLY A 158 17.33 17.30 7.88
C GLY A 158 16.12 16.47 7.47
N GLY A 159 16.35 15.35 6.78
CA GLY A 159 15.30 14.38 6.40
C GLY A 159 15.60 13.00 6.97
N THR A 160 14.61 12.31 7.52
CA THR A 160 14.77 10.93 8.04
C THR A 160 13.54 10.09 7.72
N ARG A 161 13.69 8.77 7.71
CA ARG A 161 12.57 7.83 7.78
C ARG A 161 12.52 7.25 9.17
N MET A 162 11.43 7.48 9.88
CA MET A 162 11.14 6.87 11.19
C MET A 162 10.17 5.70 11.00
N ALA A 163 10.41 4.55 11.60
CA ALA A 163 9.45 3.44 11.62
C ALA A 163 9.21 2.92 13.04
N LEU A 164 7.97 2.56 13.33
CA LEU A 164 7.56 2.00 14.62
C LEU A 164 7.68 0.48 14.58
N ILE A 165 8.77 -0.05 15.14
CA ILE A 165 9.14 -1.47 15.13
C ILE A 165 9.35 -1.92 16.58
N ASP A 166 8.73 -3.03 16.97
CA ASP A 166 8.79 -3.58 18.34
C ASP A 166 8.39 -2.57 19.46
N GLY A 167 7.63 -1.52 19.11
CA GLY A 167 7.25 -0.43 20.02
C GLY A 167 8.27 0.72 20.11
N GLN A 168 9.38 0.68 19.36
CA GLN A 168 10.38 1.74 19.27
C GLN A 168 10.29 2.47 17.92
N TRP A 169 10.49 3.79 17.91
CA TRP A 169 10.75 4.55 16.69
C TRP A 169 12.23 4.43 16.28
N VAL A 170 12.48 3.83 15.11
CA VAL A 170 13.81 3.55 14.54
C VAL A 170 14.05 4.48 13.34
N ALA A 171 15.21 5.15 13.30
CA ALA A 171 15.61 6.05 12.22
C ALA A 171 16.44 5.37 11.14
N PHE A 172 16.21 5.71 9.87
CA PHE A 172 16.80 5.07 8.68
C PHE A 172 16.70 3.52 8.71
N PRO A 173 15.49 2.97 8.96
CA PRO A 173 15.27 1.53 9.02
C PRO A 173 15.56 0.87 7.68
N ARG A 174 15.98 -0.39 7.75
CA ARG A 174 16.21 -1.28 6.62
C ARG A 174 14.90 -1.84 6.06
N TRP A 175 14.90 -2.32 4.82
CA TRP A 175 13.72 -2.97 4.23
C TRP A 175 13.30 -4.21 5.03
N SER A 176 14.27 -5.02 5.44
CA SER A 176 14.08 -6.18 6.34
C SER A 176 13.54 -5.81 7.74
N GLU A 177 13.75 -4.58 8.20
CA GLU A 177 13.20 -4.08 9.47
C GLU A 177 11.75 -3.57 9.30
N LEU A 178 11.44 -3.00 8.13
CA LEU A 178 10.09 -2.51 7.79
C LEU A 178 9.05 -3.63 7.67
N GLU A 179 9.44 -4.88 7.43
CA GLU A 179 8.55 -6.06 7.51
C GLU A 179 7.89 -6.22 8.89
N ARG A 180 8.51 -5.65 9.94
CA ARG A 180 8.06 -5.72 11.34
C ARG A 180 7.53 -4.38 11.86
N ALA A 181 7.36 -3.39 10.98
CA ALA A 181 6.90 -2.06 11.33
C ALA A 181 5.37 -1.94 11.26
N THR A 182 4.75 -1.35 12.28
CA THR A 182 3.31 -1.02 12.25
C THR A 182 3.04 0.35 11.60
N PHE A 183 4.06 1.22 11.53
CA PHE A 183 4.01 2.51 10.83
C PHE A 183 5.38 2.91 10.30
N SER A 184 5.43 3.65 9.18
CA SER A 184 6.65 4.16 8.56
C SER A 184 6.42 5.57 8.01
N MET A 185 7.34 6.49 8.29
CA MET A 185 7.17 7.92 8.11
C MET A 185 8.45 8.56 7.57
N ALA A 186 8.43 9.02 6.32
CA ALA A 186 9.42 10.00 5.86
C ALA A 186 9.05 11.38 6.41
N ILE A 187 10.01 12.07 7.00
CA ILE A 187 9.80 13.35 7.66
C ILE A 187 11.02 14.26 7.43
N ALA A 188 10.77 15.55 7.19
CA ALA A 188 11.83 16.55 7.03
C ALA A 188 11.49 17.84 7.78
N GLY A 189 12.53 18.51 8.26
CA GLY A 189 12.44 19.76 9.01
C GLY A 189 13.76 20.52 9.10
N ARG A 190 13.73 21.69 9.74
CA ARG A 190 14.91 22.52 10.04
C ARG A 190 14.96 22.86 11.53
N VAL A 191 16.13 23.20 12.05
CA VAL A 191 16.27 23.76 13.40
C VAL A 191 15.75 25.21 13.39
N THR A 192 14.94 25.58 14.37
CA THR A 192 14.40 26.93 14.58
C THR A 192 14.52 27.30 16.06
N ASP A 193 15.27 28.37 16.35
CA ASP A 193 15.73 28.73 17.70
C ASP A 193 16.27 27.49 18.46
N ASP A 194 15.59 27.06 19.53
CA ASP A 194 15.97 25.90 20.34
C ASP A 194 15.23 24.59 19.95
N ASP A 195 14.28 24.57 19.01
CA ASP A 195 13.52 23.36 18.59
C ASP A 195 13.76 22.97 17.10
N VAL A 196 13.01 21.99 16.60
CA VAL A 196 12.97 21.58 15.19
C VAL A 196 11.58 21.81 14.60
N ALA A 197 11.48 22.76 13.68
CA ALA A 197 10.33 22.92 12.80
C ALA A 197 10.24 21.74 11.82
N ILE A 198 9.32 20.81 12.08
CA ILE A 198 8.86 19.84 11.08
C ILE A 198 8.19 20.63 9.94
N MET A 199 8.57 20.34 8.70
CA MET A 199 8.09 21.03 7.50
C MET A 199 7.26 20.13 6.59
N MET A 200 7.58 18.83 6.56
CA MET A 200 7.00 17.85 5.65
C MET A 200 6.93 16.47 6.31
N VAL A 201 5.79 15.78 6.14
CA VAL A 201 5.58 14.37 6.51
C VAL A 201 4.93 13.61 5.34
N GLU A 202 5.40 12.39 5.08
CA GLU A 202 4.74 11.37 4.25
C GLU A 202 4.83 10.03 4.98
N ALA A 203 3.71 9.54 5.52
CA ALA A 203 3.67 8.36 6.38
C ALA A 203 2.53 7.40 6.03
N GLN A 204 2.77 6.12 6.34
CA GLN A 204 1.87 5.00 6.07
C GLN A 204 1.97 3.91 7.13
N ALA A 205 0.91 3.11 7.28
CA ALA A 205 0.99 1.76 7.82
C ALA A 205 1.41 0.80 6.68
N PRO A 206 2.59 0.13 6.76
CA PRO A 206 3.03 -0.81 5.71
C PRO A 206 2.03 -1.94 5.41
N GLY A 207 2.11 -2.57 4.24
CA GLY A 207 1.18 -3.63 3.82
C GLY A 207 0.98 -4.79 4.81
N GLY A 208 2.01 -5.16 5.58
CA GLY A 208 1.93 -6.19 6.63
C GLY A 208 1.54 -5.68 8.03
N ALA A 209 1.38 -4.36 8.22
CA ALA A 209 1.22 -3.74 9.54
C ALA A 209 0.03 -4.27 10.33
N ASP A 210 -1.09 -4.55 9.66
CA ASP A 210 -2.28 -5.11 10.31
C ASP A 210 -2.02 -6.49 10.93
N ASP A 211 -1.20 -7.32 10.28
CA ASP A 211 -0.90 -8.67 10.75
C ASP A 211 0.15 -8.62 11.89
N VAL A 212 1.07 -7.65 11.86
CA VAL A 212 1.96 -7.31 12.99
C VAL A 212 1.16 -6.78 14.18
N ILE A 213 0.15 -5.93 13.95
CA ILE A 213 -0.77 -5.42 14.99
C ILE A 213 -1.57 -6.57 15.61
N LYS A 214 -2.11 -7.49 14.79
CA LYS A 214 -2.81 -8.70 15.27
C LYS A 214 -1.90 -9.64 16.06
N ALA A 215 -0.61 -9.67 15.76
CA ALA A 215 0.41 -10.39 16.54
C ALA A 215 0.83 -9.69 17.85
N GLY A 216 0.27 -8.50 18.16
CA GLY A 216 0.54 -7.74 19.39
C GLY A 216 1.36 -6.46 19.19
N GLY A 217 1.66 -6.07 17.95
CA GLY A 217 2.34 -4.82 17.62
C GLY A 217 1.53 -3.57 17.96
N THR A 218 2.21 -2.46 18.23
CA THR A 218 1.60 -1.19 18.62
C THR A 218 0.74 -0.61 17.49
N LYS A 219 -0.56 -0.42 17.73
CA LYS A 219 -1.46 0.30 16.80
C LYS A 219 -1.00 1.75 16.63
N PRO A 220 -0.87 2.27 15.38
CA PRO A 220 -0.58 3.67 15.14
C PRO A 220 -1.86 4.52 15.27
N THR A 221 -2.27 4.77 16.51
CA THR A 221 -3.29 5.80 16.82
C THR A 221 -2.70 7.20 16.66
N GLU A 222 -3.56 8.21 16.66
CA GLU A 222 -3.19 9.62 16.55
C GLU A 222 -2.09 10.03 17.54
N GLU A 223 -2.17 9.60 18.81
CA GLU A 223 -1.19 9.90 19.86
C GLU A 223 0.16 9.20 19.61
N VAL A 224 0.12 7.96 19.10
CA VAL A 224 1.33 7.19 18.74
C VAL A 224 2.04 7.82 17.55
N VAL A 225 1.30 8.28 16.54
CA VAL A 225 1.85 8.99 15.39
C VAL A 225 2.43 10.36 15.82
N ALA A 226 1.76 11.10 16.70
CA ALA A 226 2.28 12.33 17.27
C ALA A 226 3.59 12.12 18.05
N ALA A 227 3.70 11.04 18.85
CA ALA A 227 4.94 10.66 19.52
C ALA A 227 6.08 10.34 18.53
N GLY A 228 5.75 9.79 17.35
CA GLY A 228 6.72 9.57 16.26
C GLY A 228 7.26 10.86 15.63
N LEU A 229 6.44 11.91 15.57
CA LEU A 229 6.84 13.23 15.07
C LEU A 229 7.85 13.89 16.01
N GLU A 230 7.62 13.85 17.32
CA GLU A 230 8.58 14.33 18.32
C GLU A 230 9.85 13.46 18.37
N ALA A 231 9.73 12.13 18.24
CA ALA A 231 10.87 11.20 18.17
C ALA A 231 11.80 11.45 16.95
N ALA A 232 11.28 12.06 15.87
CA ALA A 232 12.09 12.45 14.71
C ALA A 232 12.97 13.68 14.96
N LYS A 233 12.56 14.60 15.85
CA LYS A 233 13.24 15.90 16.03
C LYS A 233 14.73 15.78 16.40
N PRO A 234 15.18 14.91 17.34
CA PRO A 234 16.60 14.75 17.65
C PRO A 234 17.43 14.27 16.45
N VAL A 235 16.85 13.41 15.61
CA VAL A 235 17.48 12.90 14.39
C VAL A 235 17.63 14.01 13.35
N ILE A 236 16.57 14.77 13.09
CA ILE A 236 16.57 15.92 12.18
C ILE A 236 17.58 16.97 12.65
N ARG A 237 17.62 17.29 13.95
CA ARG A 237 18.63 18.19 14.54
C ARG A 237 20.05 17.71 14.25
N THR A 238 20.35 16.43 14.51
CA THR A 238 21.68 15.84 14.28
C THR A 238 22.10 15.94 12.81
N LEU A 239 21.17 15.75 11.88
CA LEU A 239 21.39 15.92 10.43
C LEU A 239 21.60 17.39 10.03
N CYS A 240 20.84 18.33 10.60
CA CYS A 240 21.04 19.77 10.40
C CYS A 240 22.39 20.24 10.94
N GLU A 241 22.79 19.82 12.16
CA GLU A 241 24.07 20.18 12.77
C GLU A 241 25.27 19.62 12.01
N ALA A 242 25.16 18.43 11.42
CA ALA A 242 26.21 17.88 10.54
C ALA A 242 26.35 18.70 9.25
N GLN A 243 25.23 19.08 8.62
CA GLN A 243 25.25 19.96 7.45
C GLN A 243 25.78 21.35 7.78
N GLN A 244 25.41 21.94 8.93
CA GLN A 244 25.84 23.27 9.33
C GLN A 244 27.36 23.38 9.46
N LYS A 245 28.03 22.36 10.04
CA LYS A 245 29.50 22.31 10.14
C LYS A 245 30.18 22.46 8.77
N LEU A 246 29.62 21.88 7.71
CA LEU A 246 30.12 22.05 6.34
C LEU A 246 29.77 23.41 5.71
N ILE A 247 28.61 23.97 6.04
CA ILE A 247 28.22 25.32 5.59
C ILE A 247 29.16 26.37 6.21
N ASP A 248 29.49 26.23 7.49
CA ASP A 248 30.43 27.11 8.21
C ASP A 248 31.87 26.99 7.69
N GLU A 249 32.30 25.78 7.27
CA GLU A 249 33.66 25.53 6.77
C GLU A 249 33.86 25.93 5.30
N CYS A 250 32.89 25.63 4.42
CA CYS A 250 33.07 25.74 2.96
C CYS A 250 31.84 26.26 2.19
N GLY A 251 30.81 26.74 2.88
CA GLY A 251 29.63 27.35 2.26
C GLY A 251 29.96 28.61 1.46
N LYS A 252 29.32 28.76 0.30
CA LYS A 252 29.43 29.98 -0.50
C LYS A 252 28.59 31.09 0.13
N PRO A 253 29.09 32.34 0.21
CA PRO A 253 28.29 33.46 0.69
C PRO A 253 27.06 33.63 -0.20
N THR A 254 25.92 34.02 0.39
CA THR A 254 24.68 34.28 -0.34
C THR A 254 24.91 35.32 -1.44
N GLY A 255 24.59 34.96 -2.68
CA GLY A 255 24.72 35.86 -3.82
C GLY A 255 23.74 37.03 -3.77
N ASP A 256 24.04 38.07 -4.56
CA ASP A 256 23.07 39.12 -4.84
C ASP A 256 22.01 38.59 -5.83
N TYR A 257 20.75 38.64 -5.42
CA TYR A 257 19.60 38.11 -6.16
C TYR A 257 18.48 39.14 -6.18
N GLN A 258 17.90 39.36 -7.35
CA GLN A 258 16.72 40.22 -7.50
C GLN A 258 15.48 39.50 -6.98
N PHE A 259 14.74 40.16 -6.09
CA PHE A 259 13.47 39.68 -5.57
C PHE A 259 12.33 40.50 -6.15
N PHE A 260 11.26 39.81 -6.53
CA PHE A 260 10.02 40.34 -7.09
C PHE A 260 8.92 40.07 -6.06
N PRO A 261 8.75 40.94 -5.04
CA PRO A 261 7.64 40.79 -4.10
C PRO A 261 6.32 41.00 -4.83
N ASP A 262 5.29 40.29 -4.43
CA ASP A 262 4.00 40.29 -5.12
C ASP A 262 3.30 41.67 -5.03
N HIS A 263 3.55 42.39 -3.94
CA HIS A 263 3.20 43.79 -3.73
C HIS A 263 4.20 44.47 -2.78
N THR A 264 4.12 45.80 -2.63
CA THR A 264 4.83 46.59 -1.61
C THR A 264 3.96 46.79 -0.35
N ASP A 265 4.57 47.27 0.74
CA ASP A 265 3.83 47.58 1.97
C ASP A 265 2.85 48.76 1.76
N GLU A 266 3.25 49.82 1.03
CA GLU A 266 2.37 50.97 0.76
C GLU A 266 1.13 50.57 -0.07
N GLN A 267 1.31 49.70 -1.06
CA GLN A 267 0.20 49.15 -1.85
C GLN A 267 -0.75 48.33 -0.97
N LEU A 268 -0.23 47.51 -0.04
CA LEU A 268 -1.06 46.75 0.90
C LEU A 268 -1.80 47.64 1.90
N GLU A 269 -1.16 48.69 2.41
CA GLU A 269 -1.81 49.68 3.27
C GLU A 269 -2.94 50.41 2.54
N ALA A 270 -2.69 50.90 1.33
CA ALA A 270 -3.70 51.57 0.49
C ALA A 270 -4.88 50.67 0.14
N VAL A 271 -4.62 49.41 -0.23
CA VAL A 271 -5.66 48.40 -0.47
C VAL A 271 -6.45 48.08 0.81
N THR A 272 -5.78 47.97 1.96
CA THR A 272 -6.45 47.71 3.24
C THR A 272 -7.39 48.87 3.63
N GLU A 273 -6.99 50.11 3.39
CA GLU A 273 -7.82 51.31 3.58
C GLU A 273 -9.02 51.34 2.62
N GLN A 274 -8.80 51.05 1.33
CA GLN A 274 -9.82 51.12 0.28
C GLN A 274 -10.86 49.98 0.30
N ILE A 275 -10.51 48.83 0.89
CA ILE A 275 -11.43 47.69 1.04
C ILE A 275 -12.38 47.86 2.22
N GLY A 276 -11.89 48.15 3.42
CA GLY A 276 -12.72 48.18 4.64
C GLY A 276 -13.61 46.93 4.77
N ASP A 277 -14.93 47.13 4.86
CA ASP A 277 -15.92 46.04 4.98
C ASP A 277 -16.30 45.38 3.64
N ARG A 278 -15.71 45.75 2.50
CA ARG A 278 -16.12 45.24 1.16
C ARG A 278 -15.91 43.74 0.95
N PHE A 279 -15.15 43.06 1.80
CA PHE A 279 -15.09 41.60 1.81
C PHE A 279 -16.33 40.94 2.44
N GLN A 280 -17.08 41.61 3.31
CA GLN A 280 -18.21 41.01 4.05
C GLN A 280 -19.27 40.33 3.15
N PRO A 281 -19.66 40.88 1.98
CA PRO A 281 -20.61 40.20 1.07
C PRO A 281 -20.04 38.96 0.37
N ILE A 282 -18.71 38.79 0.36
CA ILE A 282 -18.00 37.63 -0.22
C ILE A 282 -17.88 36.50 0.82
N LEU A 283 -17.91 36.86 2.12
CA LEU A 283 -17.90 35.89 3.21
C LEU A 283 -19.25 35.14 3.25
N GLY A 284 -19.18 33.81 3.25
CA GLY A 284 -20.37 32.95 3.20
C GLY A 284 -20.84 32.59 1.79
N ILE A 285 -20.21 33.07 0.72
CA ILE A 285 -20.48 32.55 -0.63
C ILE A 285 -19.90 31.13 -0.74
N VAL A 286 -20.79 30.13 -0.72
CA VAL A 286 -20.44 28.71 -0.72
C VAL A 286 -19.84 28.27 -2.06
N ALA A 287 -20.58 28.50 -3.16
CA ALA A 287 -20.22 28.05 -4.50
C ALA A 287 -18.92 28.70 -4.97
N LYS A 288 -17.97 27.90 -5.46
CA LYS A 288 -16.64 28.39 -5.84
C LYS A 288 -16.71 29.46 -6.93
N ALA A 289 -17.39 29.17 -8.04
CA ALA A 289 -17.43 30.08 -9.19
C ALA A 289 -18.05 31.44 -8.84
N GLU A 290 -19.07 31.47 -7.97
CA GLU A 290 -19.72 32.71 -7.54
C GLU A 290 -18.80 33.56 -6.65
N ARG A 291 -18.08 32.91 -5.71
CA ARG A 291 -17.14 33.59 -4.81
C ARG A 291 -15.91 34.11 -5.57
N ASP A 292 -15.37 33.29 -6.47
CA ASP A 292 -14.22 33.65 -7.30
C ASP A 292 -14.57 34.84 -8.22
N THR A 293 -15.78 34.86 -8.81
CA THR A 293 -16.28 36.03 -9.57
C THR A 293 -16.42 37.25 -8.67
N ALA A 294 -17.07 37.14 -7.50
CA ALA A 294 -17.26 38.30 -6.60
C ALA A 294 -15.94 38.88 -6.07
N LEU A 295 -14.91 38.05 -5.88
CA LEU A 295 -13.56 38.50 -5.53
C LEU A 295 -12.86 39.19 -6.70
N ASN A 296 -13.03 38.71 -7.93
CA ASN A 296 -12.50 39.37 -9.12
C ASN A 296 -13.19 40.73 -9.35
N ASP A 297 -14.52 40.79 -9.30
CA ASP A 297 -15.30 42.04 -9.43
C ASP A 297 -14.86 43.11 -8.39
N LEU A 298 -14.57 42.68 -7.15
CA LEU A 298 -14.02 43.57 -6.12
C LEU A 298 -12.56 43.95 -6.40
N THR A 299 -11.75 43.03 -6.93
CA THR A 299 -10.35 43.28 -7.26
C THR A 299 -10.23 44.31 -8.38
N ASP A 300 -10.96 44.13 -9.47
CA ASP A 300 -11.00 45.05 -10.62
C ASP A 300 -11.44 46.46 -10.17
N ALA A 301 -12.45 46.57 -9.31
CA ALA A 301 -12.89 47.84 -8.75
C ALA A 301 -11.82 48.53 -7.89
N VAL A 302 -11.13 47.79 -7.01
CA VAL A 302 -10.05 48.36 -6.17
C VAL A 302 -8.80 48.71 -7.01
N VAL A 303 -8.54 47.98 -8.10
CA VAL A 303 -7.51 48.32 -9.09
C VAL A 303 -7.86 49.62 -9.81
N GLU A 304 -9.09 49.79 -10.32
CA GLU A 304 -9.53 51.03 -10.98
C GLU A 304 -9.48 52.24 -10.02
N GLU A 305 -9.93 52.06 -8.77
CA GLU A 305 -9.93 53.09 -7.73
C GLU A 305 -8.52 53.53 -7.30
N LEU A 306 -7.51 52.66 -7.42
CA LEU A 306 -6.12 52.94 -7.03
C LEU A 306 -5.18 53.24 -8.21
N ALA A 307 -5.63 53.12 -9.46
CA ALA A 307 -4.81 53.30 -10.66
C ALA A 307 -4.19 54.71 -10.78
N GLU A 308 -4.86 55.77 -10.30
CA GLU A 308 -4.26 57.12 -10.27
C GLU A 308 -3.12 57.25 -9.25
N ARG A 309 -3.11 56.43 -8.19
CA ARG A 309 -2.07 56.42 -7.15
C ARG A 309 -0.90 55.49 -7.51
N PHE A 310 -1.17 54.36 -8.14
CA PHE A 310 -0.20 53.33 -8.52
C PHE A 310 -0.30 52.98 -10.02
N PRO A 311 0.03 53.91 -10.92
CA PRO A 311 -0.05 53.67 -12.37
C PRO A 311 0.95 52.61 -12.84
N GLU A 312 0.53 51.76 -13.78
CA GLU A 312 1.34 50.65 -14.34
C GLU A 312 1.75 49.60 -13.28
N GLN A 313 0.93 49.42 -12.24
CA GLN A 313 1.16 48.49 -11.11
C GLN A 313 -0.08 47.64 -10.76
N GLU A 314 -1.00 47.49 -11.72
CA GLU A 314 -2.31 46.85 -11.55
C GLU A 314 -2.21 45.43 -10.98
N ASP A 315 -1.28 44.61 -11.49
CA ASP A 315 -0.98 43.25 -10.99
C ASP A 315 -0.58 43.23 -9.50
N MET A 316 0.16 44.25 -9.05
CA MET A 316 0.62 44.36 -7.65
C MET A 316 -0.52 44.80 -6.73
N ILE A 317 -1.44 45.63 -7.21
CA ILE A 317 -2.68 45.96 -6.49
C ILE A 317 -3.56 44.71 -6.37
N ALA A 318 -3.73 43.93 -7.44
CA ALA A 318 -4.47 42.67 -7.39
C ALA A 318 -3.83 41.65 -6.41
N ALA A 319 -2.50 41.55 -6.37
CA ALA A 319 -1.79 40.72 -5.38
C ALA A 319 -1.95 41.24 -3.93
N ALA A 320 -2.00 42.56 -3.73
CA ALA A 320 -2.30 43.17 -2.45
C ALA A 320 -3.75 42.91 -2.01
N VAL A 321 -4.74 42.94 -2.91
CA VAL A 321 -6.15 42.57 -2.63
C VAL A 321 -6.23 41.12 -2.15
N ASN A 322 -5.56 40.19 -2.84
CA ASN A 322 -5.50 38.79 -2.44
C ASN A 322 -4.82 38.59 -1.07
N THR A 323 -3.78 39.37 -0.76
CA THR A 323 -3.09 39.32 0.55
C THR A 323 -3.94 39.93 1.67
N ALA A 324 -4.67 41.02 1.41
CA ALA A 324 -5.65 41.58 2.32
C ALA A 324 -6.80 40.60 2.59
N PHE A 325 -7.33 39.94 1.54
CA PHE A 325 -8.36 38.92 1.68
C PHE A 325 -7.89 37.74 2.54
N LYS A 326 -6.67 37.25 2.29
CA LYS A 326 -6.01 36.23 3.12
C LYS A 326 -5.97 36.64 4.58
N LYS A 327 -5.52 37.87 4.88
CA LYS A 327 -5.40 38.39 6.25
C LYS A 327 -6.76 38.49 6.94
N THR A 328 -7.76 39.09 6.28
CA THR A 328 -9.12 39.24 6.80
C THR A 328 -9.80 37.89 7.06
N MET A 329 -9.69 36.94 6.13
CA MET A 329 -10.32 35.62 6.27
C MET A 329 -9.74 34.82 7.44
N ARG A 330 -8.42 34.87 7.63
CA ARG A 330 -7.75 34.22 8.77
C ARG A 330 -8.16 34.84 10.10
N LEU A 331 -8.30 36.16 10.17
CA LEU A 331 -8.75 36.85 11.38
C LEU A 331 -10.21 36.49 11.70
N HIS A 332 -11.10 36.52 10.71
CA HIS A 332 -12.52 36.17 10.86
C HIS A 332 -12.72 34.74 11.39
N VAL A 333 -11.96 33.77 10.87
CA VAL A 333 -11.93 32.38 11.39
C VAL A 333 -11.46 32.32 12.85
N LEU A 334 -10.52 33.16 13.26
CA LEU A 334 -9.93 33.19 14.60
C LEU A 334 -10.71 34.02 15.64
N THR A 335 -11.59 34.94 15.21
CA THR A 335 -12.41 35.77 16.11
C THR A 335 -13.87 35.34 16.16
N GLU A 336 -14.50 35.12 15.00
CA GLU A 336 -15.93 34.80 14.90
C GLU A 336 -16.21 33.30 14.90
N GLY A 337 -15.20 32.47 14.57
CA GLY A 337 -15.36 31.02 14.44
C GLY A 337 -16.18 30.61 13.22
N VAL A 338 -16.18 31.43 12.15
CA VAL A 338 -16.93 31.20 10.91
C VAL A 338 -15.97 31.19 9.71
N ARG A 339 -16.21 30.27 8.76
CA ARG A 339 -15.38 30.04 7.57
C ARG A 339 -15.94 30.74 6.34
N MET A 340 -15.16 30.68 5.26
CA MET A 340 -15.44 31.37 4.00
C MET A 340 -16.74 30.90 3.32
N ASP A 341 -17.17 29.67 3.59
CA ASP A 341 -18.43 29.07 3.14
C ASP A 341 -19.50 28.98 4.25
N GLY A 342 -19.33 29.74 5.34
CA GLY A 342 -20.27 29.81 6.47
C GLY A 342 -20.19 28.67 7.47
N ARG A 343 -19.38 27.63 7.23
CA ARG A 343 -19.18 26.51 8.17
C ARG A 343 -18.44 26.93 9.45
N THR A 344 -18.61 26.17 10.52
CA THR A 344 -17.70 26.23 11.68
C THR A 344 -16.37 25.47 11.41
N PRO A 345 -15.30 25.73 12.17
CA PRO A 345 -14.02 25.01 12.08
C PRO A 345 -14.11 23.48 12.07
N VAL A 346 -15.12 22.89 12.75
CA VAL A 346 -15.24 21.43 12.88
C VAL A 346 -16.09 20.77 11.80
N GLU A 347 -16.88 21.53 11.04
CA GLU A 347 -17.89 21.00 10.10
C GLU A 347 -17.29 20.45 8.79
N ILE A 348 -17.79 19.27 8.40
CA ILE A 348 -17.54 18.63 7.11
C ILE A 348 -18.56 19.17 6.09
N ARG A 349 -18.19 19.26 4.80
CA ARG A 349 -19.18 19.54 3.73
C ARG A 349 -20.16 18.38 3.57
N THR A 350 -21.34 18.67 3.02
CA THR A 350 -22.32 17.65 2.60
C THR A 350 -21.64 16.54 1.79
N ILE A 351 -21.84 15.29 2.23
CA ILE A 351 -21.29 14.10 1.57
C ILE A 351 -22.42 13.35 0.87
N SER A 352 -22.13 12.76 -0.29
CA SER A 352 -22.86 11.60 -0.80
C SER A 352 -21.89 10.50 -1.21
N ALA A 353 -22.31 9.26 -1.00
CA ALA A 353 -21.57 8.05 -1.35
C ALA A 353 -22.53 7.10 -2.06
N GLU A 354 -22.10 6.56 -3.20
CA GLU A 354 -22.90 5.62 -4.02
C GLU A 354 -21.97 4.54 -4.57
N ALA A 355 -22.35 3.26 -4.43
CA ALA A 355 -21.63 2.11 -4.98
C ALA A 355 -22.35 1.56 -6.22
N GLY A 356 -21.64 0.86 -7.11
CA GLY A 356 -22.22 0.23 -8.31
C GLY A 356 -22.58 1.19 -9.46
N VAL A 357 -22.10 2.44 -9.41
CA VAL A 357 -22.50 3.55 -10.31
C VAL A 357 -22.22 3.34 -11.80
N LEU A 358 -21.30 2.44 -12.17
CA LEU A 358 -21.00 2.11 -13.56
C LEU A 358 -21.38 0.65 -13.90
N PRO A 359 -22.04 0.39 -15.04
CA PRO A 359 -22.29 -0.96 -15.50
C PRO A 359 -21.02 -1.65 -16.02
N ARG A 360 -20.99 -2.99 -15.94
CA ARG A 360 -19.96 -3.92 -16.47
C ARG A 360 -18.57 -3.90 -15.85
N VAL A 361 -18.13 -2.80 -15.22
CA VAL A 361 -16.88 -2.77 -14.43
C VAL A 361 -16.99 -3.72 -13.23
N HIS A 362 -15.86 -4.10 -12.62
CA HIS A 362 -15.88 -5.14 -11.60
C HIS A 362 -16.41 -4.60 -10.26
N GLY A 363 -16.11 -3.34 -9.96
CA GLY A 363 -16.79 -2.51 -8.97
C GLY A 363 -16.54 -1.03 -9.26
N SER A 364 -17.38 -0.15 -8.73
CA SER A 364 -17.25 1.30 -8.87
C SER A 364 -17.95 2.05 -7.74
N ALA A 365 -17.56 3.30 -7.52
CA ALA A 365 -18.26 4.18 -6.60
C ALA A 365 -18.13 5.65 -7.01
N LEU A 366 -19.15 6.45 -6.68
CA LEU A 366 -19.09 7.90 -6.72
C LEU A 366 -19.06 8.41 -5.27
N PHE A 367 -17.97 9.10 -4.89
CA PHE A 367 -17.87 9.78 -3.62
C PHE A 367 -17.80 11.28 -3.85
N GLN A 368 -18.72 12.03 -3.26
CA GLN A 368 -18.78 13.48 -3.36
C GLN A 368 -18.78 14.13 -1.97
N ARG A 369 -17.99 15.18 -1.80
CA ARG A 369 -17.90 15.99 -0.57
C ARG A 369 -17.87 17.46 -0.96
N GLY A 370 -19.04 18.10 -0.89
CA GLY A 370 -19.30 19.40 -1.51
C GLY A 370 -19.06 19.36 -3.02
N GLU A 371 -18.20 20.26 -3.53
CA GLU A 371 -17.82 20.33 -4.95
C GLU A 371 -16.67 19.37 -5.35
N THR A 372 -16.05 18.67 -4.40
CA THR A 372 -15.08 17.61 -4.72
C THR A 372 -15.84 16.30 -4.99
N GLN A 373 -15.71 15.76 -6.20
CA GLN A 373 -16.37 14.52 -6.63
C GLN A 373 -15.36 13.60 -7.30
N ILE A 374 -15.25 12.35 -6.81
CA ILE A 374 -14.34 11.32 -7.30
C ILE A 374 -15.12 10.10 -7.76
N LEU A 375 -14.86 9.65 -8.98
CA LEU A 375 -15.35 8.39 -9.53
C LEU A 375 -14.25 7.32 -9.36
N GLY A 376 -14.47 6.41 -8.41
CA GLY A 376 -13.65 5.23 -8.18
C GLY A 376 -14.07 4.08 -9.10
N VAL A 377 -13.12 3.38 -9.70
CA VAL A 377 -13.37 2.18 -10.53
C VAL A 377 -12.33 1.10 -10.24
N THR A 378 -12.80 -0.09 -9.86
CA THR A 378 -11.99 -1.27 -9.60
C THR A 378 -11.95 -2.18 -10.82
N THR A 379 -10.77 -2.69 -11.15
CA THR A 379 -10.58 -3.80 -12.11
C THR A 379 -9.78 -4.91 -11.44
N LEU A 380 -10.28 -6.15 -11.54
CA LEU A 380 -9.64 -7.35 -11.01
C LEU A 380 -9.10 -8.21 -12.17
N ASN A 381 -7.93 -8.84 -12.00
CA ASN A 381 -7.39 -9.75 -13.00
C ASN A 381 -6.46 -10.81 -12.40
N MET A 382 -5.94 -11.71 -13.25
CA MET A 382 -4.95 -12.72 -12.87
C MET A 382 -3.66 -12.09 -12.34
N LEU A 383 -2.97 -12.79 -11.43
CA LEU A 383 -1.71 -12.34 -10.83
C LEU A 383 -0.57 -12.11 -11.86
N LYS A 384 -0.67 -12.67 -13.07
CA LYS A 384 0.22 -12.31 -14.20
C LYS A 384 0.10 -10.85 -14.67
N MET A 385 -0.93 -10.13 -14.24
CA MET A 385 -1.16 -8.70 -14.52
C MET A 385 -0.64 -7.78 -13.40
N GLU A 386 0.02 -8.32 -12.37
CA GLU A 386 0.75 -7.52 -11.38
C GLU A 386 1.83 -6.68 -12.06
N GLN A 387 1.91 -5.39 -11.71
CA GLN A 387 2.87 -4.49 -12.32
C GLN A 387 4.29 -4.90 -11.92
N GLN A 388 5.09 -5.32 -12.90
CA GLN A 388 6.52 -5.56 -12.71
C GLN A 388 7.26 -4.22 -12.56
N LEU A 389 8.21 -4.16 -11.64
CA LEU A 389 9.00 -2.97 -11.31
C LEU A 389 10.49 -3.24 -11.61
N ASP A 390 11.15 -2.26 -12.25
CA ASP A 390 12.58 -2.29 -12.58
C ASP A 390 13.20 -0.94 -12.15
N ASN A 391 13.28 -0.81 -10.83
CA ASN A 391 13.69 0.34 -10.02
C ASN A 391 14.76 -0.11 -9.00
N LEU A 392 15.26 0.80 -8.16
CA LEU A 392 16.27 0.48 -7.14
C LEU A 392 15.75 -0.24 -5.88
N SER A 393 14.44 -0.16 -5.60
CA SER A 393 13.76 -0.88 -4.52
C SER A 393 13.86 -2.41 -4.64
N PRO A 394 13.79 -3.18 -3.53
CA PRO A 394 13.66 -4.63 -3.56
C PRO A 394 12.27 -5.12 -4.02
N ILE A 395 11.27 -4.24 -4.11
CA ILE A 395 9.90 -4.59 -4.51
C ILE A 395 9.84 -4.76 -6.03
N THR A 396 9.89 -6.00 -6.52
CA THR A 396 9.93 -6.32 -7.96
C THR A 396 8.55 -6.42 -8.65
N ARG A 397 7.46 -6.57 -7.88
CA ARG A 397 6.09 -6.71 -8.40
C ARG A 397 5.06 -6.04 -7.48
N LYS A 398 3.98 -5.52 -8.07
CA LYS A 398 2.93 -4.80 -7.35
C LYS A 398 1.54 -5.39 -7.60
N ARG A 399 0.87 -5.84 -6.54
CA ARG A 399 -0.49 -6.43 -6.58
C ARG A 399 -1.59 -5.38 -6.67
N TYR A 400 -1.44 -4.31 -5.90
CA TYR A 400 -2.34 -3.17 -5.89
C TYR A 400 -1.73 -2.02 -6.68
N ILE A 401 -2.50 -1.49 -7.63
CA ILE A 401 -2.05 -0.42 -8.53
C ILE A 401 -3.11 0.68 -8.46
N HIS A 402 -2.81 1.78 -7.77
CA HIS A 402 -3.67 2.96 -7.78
C HIS A 402 -3.25 3.93 -8.89
N HIS A 403 -4.19 4.31 -9.74
CA HIS A 403 -4.03 5.42 -10.68
C HIS A 403 -4.99 6.54 -10.34
N TYR A 404 -4.45 7.74 -10.18
CA TYR A 404 -5.20 8.95 -9.88
C TYR A 404 -5.06 9.95 -11.03
N ASN A 405 -6.19 10.46 -11.51
CA ASN A 405 -6.28 11.38 -12.64
C ASN A 405 -6.93 12.71 -12.22
N PHE A 406 -6.37 13.83 -12.69
CA PHE A 406 -6.86 15.18 -12.46
C PHE A 406 -7.07 15.93 -13.79
N PRO A 407 -8.14 15.61 -14.54
CA PRO A 407 -8.42 16.24 -15.82
C PRO A 407 -8.77 17.72 -15.65
N PRO A 408 -8.42 18.62 -16.60
CA PRO A 408 -8.64 20.07 -16.45
C PRO A 408 -10.09 20.48 -16.19
N TYR A 409 -11.07 19.72 -16.71
CA TYR A 409 -12.49 20.01 -16.48
C TYR A 409 -12.89 19.92 -15.00
N SER A 410 -12.13 19.20 -14.16
CA SER A 410 -12.43 19.03 -12.72
C SER A 410 -12.29 20.32 -11.89
N THR A 411 -11.63 21.35 -12.44
CA THR A 411 -11.55 22.71 -11.88
C THR A 411 -12.20 23.77 -12.77
N GLY A 412 -12.80 23.36 -13.90
CA GLY A 412 -13.36 24.25 -14.93
C GLY A 412 -12.35 24.74 -15.97
N GLU A 413 -11.12 24.23 -15.96
CA GLU A 413 -10.01 24.71 -16.78
C GLU A 413 -9.87 23.98 -18.13
N THR A 414 -9.04 24.53 -19.02
CA THR A 414 -8.54 23.82 -20.21
C THR A 414 -7.03 23.53 -20.05
N GLY A 415 -6.56 22.42 -20.61
CA GLY A 415 -5.15 22.04 -20.45
C GLY A 415 -4.80 20.70 -21.09
N ARG A 416 -3.55 20.27 -20.90
CA ARG A 416 -3.03 19.01 -21.43
C ARG A 416 -3.65 17.80 -20.70
N VAL A 417 -4.25 16.89 -21.47
CA VAL A 417 -4.66 15.55 -21.05
C VAL A 417 -3.65 14.52 -21.60
N GLY A 418 -3.37 13.44 -20.87
CA GLY A 418 -2.48 12.37 -21.32
C GLY A 418 -1.57 11.84 -20.20
N SER A 419 -0.27 12.07 -20.30
CA SER A 419 0.71 11.62 -19.29
C SER A 419 0.51 12.36 -17.96
N PRO A 420 0.45 11.66 -16.81
CA PRO A 420 0.17 12.29 -15.51
C PRO A 420 1.29 13.21 -15.04
N LYS A 421 0.91 14.27 -14.34
CA LYS A 421 1.79 15.22 -13.64
C LYS A 421 2.36 14.58 -12.37
N ARG A 422 3.47 15.12 -11.84
CA ARG A 422 4.04 14.68 -10.55
C ARG A 422 3.03 14.75 -9.39
N ARG A 423 2.15 15.76 -9.37
CA ARG A 423 1.07 15.89 -8.35
C ARG A 423 0.06 14.75 -8.44
N GLU A 424 -0.30 14.30 -9.65
CA GLU A 424 -1.24 13.19 -9.84
C GLU A 424 -0.65 11.88 -9.33
N ILE A 425 0.61 11.58 -9.68
CA ILE A 425 1.36 10.42 -9.17
C ILE A 425 1.45 10.47 -7.64
N GLY A 426 1.73 11.64 -7.06
CA GLY A 426 1.81 11.82 -5.60
C GLY A 426 0.45 11.69 -4.87
N HIS A 427 -0.65 12.15 -5.49
CA HIS A 427 -2.00 11.99 -4.93
C HIS A 427 -2.46 10.52 -5.00
N GLY A 428 -2.17 9.82 -6.11
CA GLY A 428 -2.47 8.40 -6.27
C GLY A 428 -1.72 7.55 -5.26
N HIS A 429 -0.40 7.77 -5.11
CA HIS A 429 0.39 7.06 -4.12
C HIS A 429 -0.08 7.29 -2.67
N LEU A 430 -0.49 8.52 -2.30
CA LEU A 430 -1.08 8.76 -0.98
C LEU A 430 -2.38 7.96 -0.76
N ALA A 431 -3.25 7.89 -1.78
CA ALA A 431 -4.47 7.10 -1.69
C ALA A 431 -4.19 5.58 -1.69
N GLU A 432 -3.11 5.16 -2.32
CA GLU A 432 -2.63 3.78 -2.40
C GLU A 432 -2.10 3.28 -1.05
N MET A 433 -1.16 4.01 -0.45
CA MET A 433 -0.57 3.73 0.87
C MET A 433 -1.64 3.67 1.97
N ALA A 434 -2.64 4.55 1.89
CA ALA A 434 -3.76 4.58 2.82
C ALA A 434 -4.61 3.28 2.81
N LEU A 435 -4.54 2.48 1.75
CA LEU A 435 -5.34 1.27 1.56
C LEU A 435 -4.52 -0.02 1.60
N GLU A 436 -3.22 0.01 1.28
CA GLU A 436 -2.39 -1.19 1.10
C GLU A 436 -2.39 -2.12 2.33
N SER A 437 -2.29 -1.56 3.55
CA SER A 437 -2.35 -2.33 4.81
C SER A 437 -3.70 -3.00 5.09
N GLN A 438 -4.79 -2.55 4.45
CA GLN A 438 -6.14 -3.08 4.63
C GLN A 438 -6.56 -4.06 3.53
N LEU A 439 -5.68 -4.37 2.58
CA LEU A 439 -5.96 -5.34 1.53
C LEU A 439 -5.89 -6.79 2.07
N PRO A 440 -6.71 -7.70 1.52
CA PRO A 440 -6.61 -9.13 1.79
C PRO A 440 -5.29 -9.73 1.29
N GLY A 441 -4.89 -10.86 1.86
CA GLY A 441 -3.66 -11.59 1.48
C GLY A 441 -3.69 -12.11 0.04
N ARG A 442 -2.52 -12.42 -0.55
CA ARG A 442 -2.44 -13.04 -1.90
C ARG A 442 -3.14 -14.40 -1.95
N GLU A 443 -3.11 -15.16 -0.86
CA GLU A 443 -3.75 -16.47 -0.75
C GLU A 443 -5.27 -16.38 -0.57
N GLU A 444 -5.72 -15.36 0.17
CA GLU A 444 -7.13 -15.06 0.46
C GLU A 444 -7.85 -14.46 -0.76
N PHE A 445 -7.18 -13.55 -1.47
CA PHE A 445 -7.72 -12.87 -2.64
C PHE A 445 -6.67 -12.83 -3.77
N PRO A 446 -6.57 -13.89 -4.59
CA PRO A 446 -5.48 -14.11 -5.55
C PRO A 446 -5.63 -13.29 -6.85
N TYR A 447 -5.85 -11.99 -6.71
CA TYR A 447 -6.11 -11.06 -7.81
C TYR A 447 -5.07 -9.95 -7.88
N ALA A 448 -4.67 -9.57 -9.10
CA ALA A 448 -4.12 -8.25 -9.37
C ALA A 448 -5.27 -7.23 -9.34
N ILE A 449 -5.11 -6.17 -8.55
CA ILE A 449 -6.15 -5.17 -8.28
C ILE A 449 -5.68 -3.82 -8.83
N ARG A 450 -6.34 -3.34 -9.89
CA ARG A 450 -6.13 -1.99 -10.44
C ARG A 450 -7.28 -1.09 -10.03
N GLN A 451 -6.98 -0.10 -9.19
CA GLN A 451 -7.91 0.97 -8.83
C GLN A 451 -7.64 2.20 -9.70
N VAL A 452 -8.70 2.86 -10.15
CA VAL A 452 -8.63 4.18 -10.78
C VAL A 452 -9.50 5.16 -10.01
N SER A 453 -9.01 6.37 -9.79
CA SER A 453 -9.79 7.50 -9.27
C SER A 453 -9.76 8.64 -10.28
N GLU A 454 -10.87 8.82 -10.99
CA GLU A 454 -11.09 9.95 -11.87
C GLU A 454 -11.63 11.13 -11.03
N THR A 455 -10.91 12.25 -11.00
CA THR A 455 -11.41 13.47 -10.35
C THR A 455 -12.43 14.13 -11.27
N MET A 456 -13.72 14.07 -10.91
CA MET A 456 -14.80 14.65 -11.70
C MET A 456 -15.03 16.13 -11.37
N GLY A 457 -14.84 16.51 -10.10
CA GLY A 457 -14.84 17.88 -9.59
C GLY A 457 -13.89 18.04 -8.41
N SER A 458 -13.34 19.24 -8.19
CA SER A 458 -12.37 19.48 -7.11
C SER A 458 -12.42 20.91 -6.55
N ASN A 459 -12.86 21.04 -5.30
CA ASN A 459 -12.61 22.23 -4.46
C ASN A 459 -12.10 21.83 -3.07
N GLY A 460 -11.21 20.84 -2.97
CA GLY A 460 -10.57 20.45 -1.71
C GLY A 460 -10.21 18.97 -1.67
N SER A 461 -8.94 18.69 -1.41
CA SER A 461 -8.31 17.37 -1.21
C SER A 461 -8.98 16.17 -1.92
N SER A 462 -8.98 16.21 -3.24
CA SER A 462 -9.39 15.10 -4.12
C SER A 462 -8.68 13.76 -3.84
N SER A 463 -7.45 13.77 -3.30
CA SER A 463 -6.74 12.55 -2.86
C SER A 463 -7.45 11.84 -1.70
N MET A 464 -8.02 12.59 -0.75
CA MET A 464 -8.75 12.02 0.39
C MET A 464 -10.14 11.54 -0.02
N GLY A 465 -10.80 12.24 -0.96
CA GLY A 465 -11.99 11.70 -1.64
C GLY A 465 -11.68 10.43 -2.44
N SER A 466 -10.46 10.29 -2.96
CA SER A 466 -10.02 9.09 -3.70
C SER A 466 -9.79 7.89 -2.78
N VAL A 467 -9.38 8.08 -1.53
CA VAL A 467 -9.39 7.00 -0.51
C VAL A 467 -10.81 6.49 -0.32
N CYS A 468 -11.75 7.38 0.00
CA CYS A 468 -13.16 7.00 0.24
C CYS A 468 -13.80 6.32 -0.98
N ALA A 469 -13.67 6.92 -2.17
CA ALA A 469 -14.16 6.33 -3.42
C ALA A 469 -13.53 4.97 -3.73
N SER A 470 -12.25 4.77 -3.36
CA SER A 470 -11.55 3.51 -3.58
C SER A 470 -12.01 2.43 -2.59
N THR A 471 -12.22 2.73 -1.31
CA THR A 471 -12.82 1.78 -0.35
C THR A 471 -14.20 1.30 -0.84
N LEU A 472 -15.10 2.22 -1.18
CA LEU A 472 -16.44 1.90 -1.69
C LEU A 472 -16.36 1.04 -2.97
N SER A 473 -15.51 1.42 -3.93
CA SER A 473 -15.29 0.73 -5.19
C SER A 473 -14.67 -0.67 -5.02
N LEU A 474 -13.79 -0.87 -4.03
CA LEU A 474 -13.16 -2.15 -3.72
C LEU A 474 -14.15 -3.12 -3.06
N LEU A 475 -14.93 -2.64 -2.08
CA LEU A 475 -16.01 -3.41 -1.47
C LEU A 475 -17.06 -3.82 -2.52
N ASN A 476 -17.48 -2.88 -3.38
CA ASN A 476 -18.40 -3.15 -4.48
C ASN A 476 -17.82 -4.09 -5.58
N ALA A 477 -16.50 -4.27 -5.61
CA ALA A 477 -15.85 -5.27 -6.46
C ALA A 477 -15.75 -6.66 -5.81
N GLY A 478 -16.25 -6.83 -4.59
CA GLY A 478 -16.11 -8.04 -3.79
C GLY A 478 -14.69 -8.27 -3.27
N VAL A 479 -13.90 -7.22 -3.07
CA VAL A 479 -12.60 -7.32 -2.39
C VAL A 479 -12.82 -7.35 -0.88
N PRO A 480 -12.44 -8.43 -0.16
CA PRO A 480 -12.55 -8.50 1.29
C PRO A 480 -11.50 -7.63 1.97
N LEU A 481 -11.78 -6.33 2.12
CA LEU A 481 -10.92 -5.42 2.89
C LEU A 481 -10.94 -5.81 4.37
N LYS A 482 -9.77 -5.79 5.01
CA LYS A 482 -9.56 -6.05 6.44
C LYS A 482 -10.37 -5.09 7.32
N ALA A 483 -10.50 -3.83 6.88
CA ALA A 483 -11.41 -2.82 7.39
C ALA A 483 -11.62 -1.70 6.35
N PRO A 484 -12.74 -0.95 6.36
CA PRO A 484 -12.92 0.23 5.54
C PRO A 484 -12.01 1.39 5.99
N VAL A 485 -11.58 2.21 5.03
CA VAL A 485 -10.70 3.37 5.26
C VAL A 485 -11.40 4.64 4.76
N ALA A 486 -11.35 5.71 5.54
CA ALA A 486 -11.76 7.04 5.09
C ALA A 486 -10.60 8.03 5.15
N GLY A 487 -10.65 9.03 4.28
CA GLY A 487 -9.69 10.13 4.22
C GLY A 487 -10.31 11.49 4.54
N ILE A 488 -9.69 12.24 5.43
CA ILE A 488 -10.01 13.65 5.73
C ILE A 488 -8.80 14.54 5.41
N ALA A 489 -9.08 15.76 4.96
CA ALA A 489 -8.07 16.80 4.84
C ALA A 489 -8.40 17.95 5.76
N MET A 490 -7.37 18.45 6.42
CA MET A 490 -7.42 19.38 7.52
C MET A 490 -6.48 20.54 7.19
N GLY A 491 -6.85 21.74 7.63
CA GLY A 491 -5.96 22.89 7.61
C GLY A 491 -5.72 23.41 9.02
N LEU A 492 -4.69 24.23 9.18
CA LEU A 492 -4.52 25.04 10.37
C LEU A 492 -4.15 26.47 10.00
N VAL A 493 -4.80 27.40 10.69
CA VAL A 493 -4.62 28.85 10.59
C VAL A 493 -4.12 29.36 11.94
N SER A 494 -3.11 30.24 11.91
CA SER A 494 -2.56 30.91 13.07
C SER A 494 -2.48 32.41 12.87
N ALA A 495 -2.65 33.20 13.94
CA ALA A 495 -2.32 34.62 13.96
C ALA A 495 -2.11 35.12 15.38
N THR A 496 -1.28 36.16 15.53
CA THR A 496 -1.21 36.92 16.78
C THR A 496 -2.43 37.84 16.86
N VAL A 497 -3.30 37.59 17.84
CA VAL A 497 -4.53 38.34 18.11
C VAL A 497 -4.47 38.80 19.56
N ASP A 498 -4.66 40.09 19.81
CA ASP A 498 -4.54 40.73 21.15
C ASP A 498 -3.15 40.58 21.82
N GLY A 499 -2.13 40.16 21.07
CA GLY A 499 -0.77 39.89 21.55
C GLY A 499 -0.44 38.41 21.75
N GLU A 500 -1.42 37.51 21.64
CA GLU A 500 -1.24 36.05 21.79
C GLU A 500 -1.41 35.33 20.45
N THR A 501 -0.57 34.34 20.16
CA THR A 501 -0.71 33.51 18.95
C THR A 501 -1.85 32.50 19.12
N LYS A 502 -3.00 32.79 18.50
CA LYS A 502 -4.16 31.89 18.44
C LYS A 502 -4.02 30.94 17.26
N TYR A 503 -4.50 29.71 17.43
CA TYR A 503 -4.50 28.64 16.44
C TYR A 503 -5.92 28.12 16.23
N CYS A 504 -6.29 27.77 15.00
CA CYS A 504 -7.57 27.16 14.66
C CYS A 504 -7.36 26.04 13.62
N THR A 505 -7.88 24.85 13.92
CA THR A 505 -7.87 23.69 13.02
C THR A 505 -9.18 23.63 12.24
N LEU A 506 -9.08 23.48 10.92
CA LEU A 506 -10.20 23.45 9.99
C LEU A 506 -10.42 22.03 9.44
N THR A 507 -11.60 21.47 9.70
CA THR A 507 -12.05 20.20 9.15
C THR A 507 -12.48 20.34 7.70
N ASP A 508 -12.10 19.40 6.85
CA ASP A 508 -12.52 19.31 5.44
C ASP A 508 -12.34 20.62 4.66
N ILE A 509 -11.07 20.97 4.45
CA ILE A 509 -10.70 22.26 3.84
C ILE A 509 -11.11 22.40 2.37
N LEU A 510 -11.49 23.63 2.02
CA LEU A 510 -11.62 24.08 0.63
C LEU A 510 -10.25 24.23 -0.04
N GLY A 511 -10.22 24.23 -1.38
CA GLY A 511 -8.99 24.49 -2.14
C GLY A 511 -8.42 25.90 -1.91
N ALA A 512 -9.28 26.85 -1.54
CA ALA A 512 -8.84 28.17 -1.09
C ALA A 512 -8.30 28.16 0.36
N GLU A 513 -8.89 27.39 1.29
CA GLU A 513 -8.40 27.31 2.69
C GLU A 513 -6.99 26.68 2.76
N ASP A 514 -6.63 25.77 1.85
CA ASP A 514 -5.27 25.25 1.61
C ASP A 514 -4.27 26.40 1.29
N ALA A 515 -4.61 27.23 0.31
CA ALA A 515 -3.80 28.39 -0.08
C ALA A 515 -3.71 29.47 1.02
N LEU A 516 -4.77 29.64 1.81
CA LEU A 516 -4.84 30.65 2.88
C LEU A 516 -4.27 30.15 4.23
N GLY A 517 -4.15 28.85 4.44
CA GLY A 517 -3.62 28.23 5.66
C GLY A 517 -2.10 28.29 5.82
N ASP A 518 -1.64 27.88 7.01
CA ASP A 518 -0.22 27.76 7.39
C ASP A 518 0.29 26.32 7.37
N MET A 519 -0.59 25.37 7.64
CA MET A 519 -0.37 23.93 7.51
C MET A 519 -1.58 23.31 6.81
N ASP A 520 -1.32 22.38 5.90
CA ASP A 520 -2.31 21.43 5.41
C ASP A 520 -1.87 20.00 5.77
N PHE A 521 -2.80 19.19 6.27
CA PHE A 521 -2.52 17.79 6.59
C PHE A 521 -3.70 16.88 6.26
N LYS A 522 -3.41 15.63 5.96
CA LYS A 522 -4.33 14.68 5.34
C LYS A 522 -4.19 13.36 6.07
N VAL A 523 -5.26 12.95 6.74
CA VAL A 523 -5.29 11.76 7.60
C VAL A 523 -6.21 10.74 6.96
N ALA A 524 -5.68 9.56 6.68
CA ALA A 524 -6.47 8.40 6.27
C ALA A 524 -6.29 7.27 7.29
N GLY A 525 -7.32 6.47 7.48
CA GLY A 525 -7.31 5.41 8.49
C GLY A 525 -8.63 4.66 8.61
N THR A 526 -8.59 3.62 9.43
CA THR A 526 -9.75 2.84 9.84
C THR A 526 -10.40 3.46 11.08
N ARG A 527 -11.31 2.74 11.74
CA ARG A 527 -11.73 3.06 13.12
C ARG A 527 -10.63 2.79 14.17
N GLU A 528 -9.70 1.89 13.87
CA GLU A 528 -8.74 1.34 14.84
C GLU A 528 -7.39 2.07 14.85
N TYR A 529 -6.93 2.58 13.69
CA TYR A 529 -5.63 3.25 13.55
C TYR A 529 -5.53 4.09 12.27
N VAL A 530 -4.52 4.97 12.22
CA VAL A 530 -4.13 5.75 11.04
C VAL A 530 -3.43 4.84 10.04
N THR A 531 -3.87 4.84 8.78
CA THR A 531 -3.22 4.08 7.69
C THR A 531 -2.32 4.96 6.82
N ALA A 532 -2.57 6.28 6.74
CA ALA A 532 -1.63 7.24 6.15
C ALA A 532 -1.77 8.65 6.75
N LEU A 533 -0.65 9.37 6.80
CA LEU A 533 -0.57 10.80 7.15
C LEU A 533 0.33 11.53 6.14
N GLN A 534 -0.20 12.58 5.52
CA GLN A 534 0.60 13.57 4.78
C GLN A 534 0.44 14.93 5.45
N LEU A 535 1.54 15.63 5.73
CA LEU A 535 1.54 16.97 6.32
C LEU A 535 2.54 17.86 5.58
N ASP A 536 2.15 19.09 5.31
CA ASP A 536 3.01 20.15 4.77
C ASP A 536 2.76 21.44 5.58
N THR A 537 3.80 22.12 6.03
CA THR A 537 3.66 23.37 6.79
C THR A 537 4.69 24.43 6.43
N LYS A 538 4.24 25.68 6.54
CA LYS A 538 5.01 26.92 6.35
C LYS A 538 5.41 27.53 7.71
N LEU A 539 5.00 26.95 8.83
CA LEU A 539 5.29 27.44 10.19
C LEU A 539 6.72 27.13 10.64
N GLU A 540 7.22 27.91 11.60
CA GLU A 540 8.56 27.76 12.20
C GLU A 540 8.52 26.92 13.49
N GLY A 541 7.37 26.29 13.76
CA GLY A 541 7.06 25.46 14.92
C GLY A 541 5.55 25.35 15.11
N ILE A 542 5.07 24.25 15.69
CA ILE A 542 3.68 24.05 16.10
C ILE A 542 3.72 23.43 17.51
N PRO A 543 3.01 23.97 18.52
CA PRO A 543 2.98 23.36 19.84
C PRO A 543 2.38 21.94 19.76
N ALA A 544 3.02 20.95 20.40
CA ALA A 544 2.60 19.56 20.32
C ALA A 544 1.11 19.35 20.69
N ALA A 545 0.60 20.07 21.69
CA ALA A 545 -0.81 20.03 22.10
C ALA A 545 -1.79 20.58 21.03
N VAL A 546 -1.34 21.50 20.16
CA VAL A 546 -2.15 22.00 19.04
C VAL A 546 -2.21 20.94 17.93
N LEU A 547 -1.11 20.24 17.67
CA LEU A 547 -1.05 19.16 16.69
C LEU A 547 -1.84 17.91 17.15
N ASP A 548 -1.73 17.54 18.41
CA ASP A 548 -2.51 16.47 19.05
C ASP A 548 -4.03 16.74 18.95
N ALA A 549 -4.46 17.93 19.35
CA ALA A 549 -5.86 18.36 19.18
C ALA A 549 -6.31 18.37 17.71
N ALA A 550 -5.41 18.74 16.77
CA ALA A 550 -5.72 18.75 15.34
C ALA A 550 -5.86 17.32 14.77
N LEU A 551 -5.06 16.37 15.22
CA LEU A 551 -5.20 14.94 14.87
C LEU A 551 -6.47 14.34 15.49
N GLY A 552 -6.80 14.69 16.74
CA GLY A 552 -8.07 14.32 17.38
C GLY A 552 -9.30 14.84 16.61
N GLN A 553 -9.28 16.10 16.15
CA GLN A 553 -10.33 16.65 15.29
C GLN A 553 -10.42 15.91 13.94
N ALA A 554 -9.29 15.48 13.37
CA ALA A 554 -9.24 14.68 12.15
C ALA A 554 -9.81 13.26 12.35
N ARG A 555 -9.60 12.65 13.52
CA ARG A 555 -10.12 11.33 13.90
C ARG A 555 -11.65 11.31 13.94
N GLU A 556 -12.27 12.27 14.63
CA GLU A 556 -13.74 12.35 14.69
C GLU A 556 -14.35 12.63 13.32
N ALA A 557 -13.71 13.49 12.51
CA ALA A 557 -14.14 13.73 11.14
C ALA A 557 -13.99 12.49 10.24
N ARG A 558 -12.91 11.70 10.41
CA ARG A 558 -12.72 10.42 9.72
C ARG A 558 -13.81 9.41 10.11
N PHE A 559 -14.20 9.36 11.37
CA PHE A 559 -15.24 8.45 11.86
C PHE A 559 -16.61 8.81 11.27
N ALA A 560 -16.99 10.09 11.25
CA ALA A 560 -18.25 10.52 10.62
C ALA A 560 -18.31 10.20 9.11
N ILE A 561 -17.16 10.22 8.41
CA ILE A 561 -17.08 9.78 7.00
C ILE A 561 -17.21 8.27 6.88
N LEU A 562 -16.61 7.48 7.79
CA LEU A 562 -16.74 6.02 7.81
C LEU A 562 -18.20 5.58 8.04
N ASP A 563 -18.94 6.24 8.95
CA ASP A 563 -20.36 5.95 9.18
C ASP A 563 -21.19 6.15 7.90
N LEU A 564 -21.05 7.32 7.25
CA LEU A 564 -21.80 7.62 6.01
C LEU A 564 -21.37 6.73 4.83
N MET A 565 -20.10 6.30 4.78
CA MET A 565 -19.67 5.29 3.80
C MET A 565 -20.32 3.92 4.05
N ASN A 566 -20.51 3.54 5.31
CA ASN A 566 -21.16 2.29 5.71
C ASN A 566 -22.68 2.31 5.43
N GLU A 567 -23.31 3.48 5.29
CA GLU A 567 -24.70 3.59 4.80
C GLU A 567 -24.83 3.28 3.31
N ALA A 568 -23.75 3.45 2.53
CA ALA A 568 -23.73 3.17 1.09
C ALA A 568 -23.33 1.73 0.75
N ILE A 569 -22.47 1.10 1.56
CA ILE A 569 -22.08 -0.31 1.46
C ILE A 569 -21.48 -0.78 2.81
N ASP A 570 -22.04 -1.84 3.40
CA ASP A 570 -21.70 -2.32 4.75
C ASP A 570 -20.70 -3.51 4.77
N GLY A 571 -20.40 -4.09 3.62
CA GLY A 571 -19.41 -5.16 3.44
C GLY A 571 -19.06 -5.39 1.97
N PRO A 572 -18.21 -6.39 1.65
CA PRO A 572 -17.90 -6.72 0.26
C PRO A 572 -19.12 -7.30 -0.46
N ASP A 573 -19.44 -6.78 -1.64
CA ASP A 573 -20.45 -7.33 -2.54
C ASP A 573 -20.04 -8.71 -3.09
N GLU A 574 -20.98 -9.44 -3.71
CA GLU A 574 -20.58 -10.52 -4.62
C GLU A 574 -19.78 -9.95 -5.80
N MET A 575 -18.55 -10.44 -6.03
CA MET A 575 -17.75 -10.06 -7.19
C MET A 575 -18.58 -10.08 -8.48
N ALA A 576 -18.41 -9.09 -9.36
CA ALA A 576 -19.20 -8.99 -10.59
C ALA A 576 -19.13 -10.26 -11.48
N ALA A 577 -20.18 -10.53 -12.23
CA ALA A 577 -20.20 -11.61 -13.22
C ALA A 577 -19.27 -11.38 -14.43
N THR A 578 -18.70 -10.18 -14.56
CA THR A 578 -17.64 -9.83 -15.53
C THR A 578 -16.22 -10.05 -14.99
N ALA A 579 -16.06 -10.23 -13.67
CA ALA A 579 -14.76 -10.48 -13.05
C ALA A 579 -14.35 -11.96 -13.24
N PRO A 580 -13.07 -12.25 -13.55
CA PRO A 580 -12.61 -13.63 -13.66
C PRO A 580 -12.76 -14.35 -12.31
N ARG A 581 -13.15 -15.62 -12.33
CA ARG A 581 -13.20 -16.46 -11.13
C ARG A 581 -11.91 -17.24 -11.00
N ILE A 582 -11.18 -17.03 -9.91
CA ILE A 582 -9.90 -17.70 -9.64
C ILE A 582 -10.12 -18.75 -8.56
N ILE A 583 -9.85 -20.01 -8.89
CA ILE A 583 -9.84 -21.11 -7.93
C ILE A 583 -8.39 -21.41 -7.55
N SER A 584 -8.11 -21.43 -6.24
CA SER A 584 -6.81 -21.84 -5.71
C SER A 584 -6.80 -23.34 -5.38
N VAL A 585 -5.73 -24.04 -5.73
CA VAL A 585 -5.54 -25.48 -5.50
C VAL A 585 -4.09 -25.73 -5.06
N LYS A 586 -3.88 -26.45 -3.96
CA LYS A 586 -2.53 -26.88 -3.54
C LYS A 586 -2.21 -28.25 -4.15
N ILE A 587 -1.08 -28.37 -4.83
CA ILE A 587 -0.53 -29.63 -5.35
C ILE A 587 0.80 -29.96 -4.65
N PRO A 588 1.22 -31.24 -4.60
CA PRO A 588 2.55 -31.60 -4.12
C PRO A 588 3.65 -30.95 -4.97
N VAL A 589 4.72 -30.45 -4.33
CA VAL A 589 5.81 -29.70 -5.00
C VAL A 589 6.54 -30.58 -6.02
N ASP A 590 6.68 -31.88 -5.76
CA ASP A 590 7.23 -32.87 -6.70
C ASP A 590 6.37 -33.06 -7.96
N LYS A 591 5.07 -32.72 -7.89
CA LYS A 591 4.11 -32.85 -8.99
C LYS A 591 3.98 -31.62 -9.88
N ILE A 592 4.55 -30.48 -9.50
CA ILE A 592 4.61 -29.27 -10.34
C ILE A 592 5.17 -29.60 -11.74
N GLY A 593 6.24 -30.40 -11.81
CA GLY A 593 6.86 -30.79 -13.08
C GLY A 593 5.98 -31.69 -13.97
N GLU A 594 5.09 -32.48 -13.40
CA GLU A 594 4.13 -33.32 -14.14
C GLU A 594 2.96 -32.49 -14.69
N VAL A 595 2.44 -31.53 -13.91
CA VAL A 595 1.36 -30.62 -14.33
C VAL A 595 1.81 -29.62 -15.39
N ILE A 596 3.02 -29.06 -15.28
CA ILE A 596 3.61 -28.19 -16.31
C ILE A 596 3.96 -29.00 -17.57
N GLY A 597 4.58 -30.17 -17.37
CA GLY A 597 5.06 -31.04 -18.45
C GLY A 597 6.25 -30.45 -19.24
N PRO A 598 6.81 -31.22 -20.19
CA PRO A 598 8.01 -30.81 -20.92
C PRO A 598 7.76 -29.52 -21.72
N LYS A 599 8.55 -28.48 -21.43
CA LYS A 599 8.43 -27.11 -21.99
C LYS A 599 7.06 -26.46 -21.80
N GLY A 600 6.33 -26.80 -20.73
CA GLY A 600 4.99 -26.25 -20.49
C GLY A 600 3.90 -26.85 -21.38
N LYS A 601 4.17 -27.94 -22.12
CA LYS A 601 3.18 -28.50 -23.04
C LYS A 601 1.87 -28.92 -22.34
N MET A 602 1.95 -29.49 -21.13
CA MET A 602 0.76 -29.98 -20.45
C MET A 602 -0.10 -28.82 -19.96
N ILE A 603 0.48 -27.88 -19.20
CA ILE A 603 -0.24 -26.68 -18.74
C ILE A 603 -0.80 -25.84 -19.90
N ASN A 604 -0.10 -25.75 -21.03
CA ASN A 604 -0.63 -25.07 -22.22
C ASN A 604 -1.82 -25.83 -22.83
N GLN A 605 -1.77 -27.17 -22.91
CA GLN A 605 -2.90 -27.97 -23.40
C GLN A 605 -4.13 -27.82 -22.50
N ILE A 606 -3.97 -27.84 -21.17
CA ILE A 606 -5.09 -27.65 -20.25
C ILE A 606 -5.73 -26.25 -20.45
N GLN A 607 -4.93 -25.21 -20.66
CA GLN A 607 -5.44 -23.86 -20.94
C GLN A 607 -6.13 -23.77 -22.31
N GLU A 608 -5.60 -24.42 -23.35
CA GLU A 608 -6.25 -24.49 -24.67
C GLU A 608 -7.57 -25.28 -24.64
N ASP A 609 -7.61 -26.41 -23.93
CA ASP A 609 -8.76 -27.32 -23.88
C ASP A 609 -9.91 -26.77 -23.01
N THR A 610 -9.60 -25.97 -21.98
CA THR A 610 -10.58 -25.46 -21.00
C THR A 610 -10.89 -23.97 -21.16
N GLY A 611 -10.05 -23.21 -21.85
CA GLY A 611 -10.14 -21.73 -21.89
C GLY A 611 -9.78 -21.03 -20.57
N ALA A 612 -9.43 -21.78 -19.52
CA ALA A 612 -8.92 -21.23 -18.27
C ALA A 612 -7.45 -20.79 -18.43
N GLU A 613 -7.01 -19.87 -17.58
CA GLU A 613 -5.62 -19.46 -17.44
C GLU A 613 -5.04 -20.01 -16.12
N ILE A 614 -3.87 -20.63 -16.19
CA ILE A 614 -3.28 -21.37 -15.07
C ILE A 614 -1.91 -20.79 -14.72
N THR A 615 -1.76 -20.34 -13.47
CA THR A 615 -0.48 -19.93 -12.88
C THR A 615 -0.10 -20.93 -11.77
N ILE A 616 1.16 -21.35 -11.70
CA ILE A 616 1.68 -22.24 -10.66
C ILE A 616 2.85 -21.55 -9.97
N GLU A 617 2.80 -21.45 -8.64
CA GLU A 617 3.87 -20.94 -7.79
C GLU A 617 4.81 -22.10 -7.36
N ASP A 618 6.06 -21.78 -7.03
CA ASP A 618 7.09 -22.77 -6.65
C ASP A 618 6.76 -23.57 -5.37
N ASP A 619 5.80 -23.12 -4.57
CA ASP A 619 5.33 -23.78 -3.35
C ASP A 619 4.20 -24.81 -3.57
N GLY A 620 3.81 -25.02 -4.84
CA GLY A 620 2.72 -25.92 -5.23
C GLY A 620 1.32 -25.28 -5.20
N THR A 621 1.20 -23.96 -5.00
CA THR A 621 -0.09 -23.27 -5.16
C THR A 621 -0.40 -23.02 -6.63
N VAL A 622 -1.58 -23.44 -7.08
CA VAL A 622 -2.06 -23.31 -8.46
C VAL A 622 -3.28 -22.41 -8.48
N PHE A 623 -3.18 -21.30 -9.22
CA PHE A 623 -4.28 -20.36 -9.45
C PHE A 623 -4.89 -20.59 -10.84
N ILE A 624 -6.17 -20.94 -10.85
CA ILE A 624 -6.93 -21.31 -12.05
C ILE A 624 -8.00 -20.25 -12.29
N GLY A 625 -7.78 -19.35 -13.24
CA GLY A 625 -8.72 -18.29 -13.60
C GLY A 625 -9.55 -18.63 -14.83
N ALA A 626 -10.85 -18.35 -14.81
CA ALA A 626 -11.67 -18.42 -16.02
C ALA A 626 -12.74 -17.33 -16.08
N SER A 627 -13.35 -17.19 -17.26
CA SER A 627 -14.55 -16.37 -17.53
C SER A 627 -15.79 -16.86 -16.80
N ASP A 628 -15.82 -18.14 -16.41
CA ASP A 628 -16.98 -18.85 -15.91
C ASP A 628 -16.56 -20.04 -15.04
N GLY A 629 -17.42 -20.41 -14.08
CA GLY A 629 -17.16 -21.51 -13.15
C GLY A 629 -16.89 -22.88 -13.80
N PRO A 630 -17.68 -23.33 -14.81
CA PRO A 630 -17.46 -24.61 -15.48
C PRO A 630 -16.06 -24.77 -16.08
N SER A 631 -15.53 -23.73 -16.72
CA SER A 631 -14.20 -23.75 -17.32
C SER A 631 -13.09 -23.86 -16.27
N ALA A 632 -13.21 -23.13 -15.15
CA ALA A 632 -12.27 -23.23 -14.02
C ALA A 632 -12.35 -24.60 -13.32
N GLU A 633 -13.55 -25.16 -13.13
CA GLU A 633 -13.74 -26.50 -12.57
C GLU A 633 -13.20 -27.62 -13.46
N ALA A 634 -13.35 -27.50 -14.79
CA ALA A 634 -12.75 -28.44 -15.75
C ALA A 634 -11.21 -28.43 -15.65
N ALA A 635 -10.59 -27.25 -15.59
CA ALA A 635 -9.15 -27.13 -15.37
C ALA A 635 -8.73 -27.68 -14.00
N ARG A 636 -9.50 -27.42 -12.93
CA ARG A 636 -9.25 -27.97 -11.59
C ARG A 636 -9.31 -29.49 -11.55
N ALA A 637 -10.27 -30.11 -12.22
CA ALA A 637 -10.38 -31.57 -12.31
C ALA A 637 -9.19 -32.17 -13.06
N THR A 638 -8.78 -31.55 -14.17
CA THR A 638 -7.61 -32.01 -14.95
C THR A 638 -6.31 -31.87 -14.16
N ILE A 639 -6.07 -30.74 -13.50
CA ILE A 639 -4.88 -30.55 -12.64
C ILE A 639 -4.88 -31.55 -11.48
N ASN A 640 -6.00 -31.73 -10.78
CA ASN A 640 -6.07 -32.66 -9.65
C ASN A 640 -5.86 -34.12 -10.08
N SER A 641 -6.35 -34.57 -11.23
CA SER A 641 -6.11 -35.93 -11.72
C SER A 641 -4.65 -36.20 -12.13
N ILE A 642 -3.86 -35.16 -12.45
CA ILE A 642 -2.41 -35.25 -12.69
C ILE A 642 -1.61 -35.19 -11.38
N ALA A 643 -1.96 -34.25 -10.48
CA ALA A 643 -1.21 -34.02 -9.24
C ALA A 643 -1.54 -35.03 -8.13
N ASN A 644 -2.83 -35.33 -7.97
CA ASN A 644 -3.39 -36.29 -7.03
C ASN A 644 -4.20 -37.36 -7.81
N PRO A 645 -3.56 -38.17 -8.67
CA PRO A 645 -4.24 -39.33 -9.24
C PRO A 645 -4.74 -40.18 -8.07
N GLN A 646 -6.05 -40.41 -8.00
CA GLN A 646 -6.65 -41.17 -6.90
C GLN A 646 -5.91 -42.51 -6.78
N MET A 647 -5.22 -42.72 -5.66
CA MET A 647 -4.64 -44.02 -5.37
C MET A 647 -5.80 -44.93 -5.00
N PRO A 648 -6.14 -45.92 -5.84
CA PRO A 648 -7.31 -46.76 -5.58
C PRO A 648 -7.03 -47.60 -4.33
N GLU A 649 -8.00 -47.62 -3.42
CA GLU A 649 -7.77 -48.13 -2.06
C GLU A 649 -7.72 -49.67 -2.03
N VAL A 650 -7.07 -50.23 -1.01
CA VAL A 650 -7.05 -51.69 -0.81
C VAL A 650 -8.48 -52.16 -0.48
N GLY A 651 -9.06 -52.99 -1.35
CA GLY A 651 -10.47 -53.37 -1.35
C GLY A 651 -11.31 -52.73 -2.47
N GLU A 652 -10.80 -51.78 -3.23
CA GLU A 652 -11.53 -51.19 -4.36
C GLU A 652 -11.65 -52.17 -5.55
N ARG A 653 -12.85 -52.27 -6.12
CA ARG A 653 -13.19 -53.14 -7.28
C ARG A 653 -13.24 -52.34 -8.57
N LEU A 654 -12.47 -52.78 -9.56
CA LEU A 654 -12.27 -52.11 -10.85
C LEU A 654 -12.36 -53.10 -12.01
N ILE A 655 -12.97 -52.69 -13.13
CA ILE A 655 -12.97 -53.47 -14.37
C ILE A 655 -11.75 -53.07 -15.20
N GLY A 656 -10.66 -53.81 -15.01
CA GLY A 656 -9.41 -53.60 -15.72
C GLY A 656 -9.35 -54.37 -17.06
N THR A 657 -8.39 -54.02 -17.92
CA THR A 657 -8.16 -54.72 -19.20
C THR A 657 -6.79 -55.43 -19.20
N VAL A 658 -6.75 -56.71 -19.58
CA VAL A 658 -5.52 -57.50 -19.63
C VAL A 658 -4.59 -56.96 -20.71
N VAL A 659 -3.44 -56.42 -20.31
CA VAL A 659 -2.43 -55.84 -21.22
C VAL A 659 -1.38 -56.87 -21.64
N LYS A 660 -1.07 -57.82 -20.75
CA LYS A 660 0.01 -58.79 -20.96
C LYS A 660 -0.13 -60.04 -20.08
N THR A 661 -0.07 -61.21 -20.70
CA THR A 661 0.03 -62.51 -20.02
C THR A 661 1.47 -62.85 -19.65
N THR A 662 1.66 -63.64 -18.58
CA THR A 662 2.94 -64.25 -18.19
C THR A 662 2.71 -65.61 -17.52
N THR A 663 3.76 -66.41 -17.34
CA THR A 663 3.68 -67.74 -16.71
C THR A 663 3.25 -67.75 -15.23
N PHE A 664 3.24 -66.59 -14.56
CA PHE A 664 2.88 -66.46 -13.14
C PHE A 664 1.65 -65.56 -12.89
N GLY A 665 1.07 -64.94 -13.91
CA GLY A 665 -0.08 -64.06 -13.79
C GLY A 665 -0.33 -63.20 -15.02
N ALA A 666 -1.39 -62.39 -14.97
CA ALA A 666 -1.74 -61.41 -16.00
C ALA A 666 -1.54 -59.98 -15.46
N PHE A 667 -0.95 -59.11 -16.28
CA PHE A 667 -0.94 -57.67 -16.03
C PHE A 667 -2.23 -57.06 -16.57
N VAL A 668 -2.91 -56.30 -15.72
CA VAL A 668 -4.22 -55.70 -15.97
C VAL A 668 -4.09 -54.19 -15.80
N SER A 669 -4.33 -53.43 -16.87
CA SER A 669 -4.37 -51.97 -16.84
C SER A 669 -5.63 -51.55 -16.08
N LEU A 670 -5.43 -50.85 -14.96
CA LEU A 670 -6.50 -50.25 -14.17
C LEU A 670 -6.80 -48.82 -14.65
N MET A 671 -5.73 -48.06 -14.92
CA MET A 671 -5.76 -46.67 -15.40
C MET A 671 -4.59 -46.43 -16.37
N PRO A 672 -4.64 -45.39 -17.22
CA PRO A 672 -3.54 -45.09 -18.17
C PRO A 672 -2.18 -44.99 -17.48
N GLY A 673 -1.27 -45.91 -17.81
CA GLY A 673 0.07 -45.97 -17.23
C GLY A 673 0.20 -46.73 -15.89
N ARG A 674 -0.86 -47.41 -15.42
CA ARG A 674 -0.82 -48.19 -14.17
C ARG A 674 -1.42 -49.60 -14.32
N ASP A 675 -0.54 -50.58 -14.38
CA ASP A 675 -0.86 -52.01 -14.41
C ASP A 675 -0.80 -52.63 -13.00
N GLY A 676 -1.80 -53.45 -12.67
CA GLY A 676 -1.76 -54.38 -11.52
C GLY A 676 -1.50 -55.82 -11.95
N LEU A 677 -0.95 -56.64 -11.05
CA LEU A 677 -0.65 -58.06 -11.31
C LEU A 677 -1.73 -58.96 -10.69
N LEU A 678 -2.52 -59.61 -11.54
CA LEU A 678 -3.42 -60.69 -11.17
C LEU A 678 -2.65 -62.02 -11.17
N HIS A 679 -2.24 -62.48 -9.99
CA HIS A 679 -1.42 -63.69 -9.84
C HIS A 679 -2.18 -64.97 -10.22
N ILE A 680 -1.48 -66.00 -10.72
CA ILE A 680 -2.08 -67.27 -11.19
C ILE A 680 -2.94 -67.99 -10.13
N SER A 681 -2.73 -67.75 -8.84
CA SER A 681 -3.61 -68.25 -7.76
C SER A 681 -5.00 -67.62 -7.77
N GLN A 682 -5.13 -66.34 -8.15
CA GLN A 682 -6.41 -65.63 -8.26
C GLN A 682 -7.08 -65.93 -9.61
N ILE A 683 -6.30 -66.08 -10.70
CA ILE A 683 -6.81 -66.56 -12.00
C ILE A 683 -7.47 -67.94 -11.85
N ARG A 684 -6.98 -68.81 -10.96
CA ARG A 684 -7.62 -70.09 -10.63
C ARG A 684 -8.99 -69.97 -9.94
N ARG A 685 -9.31 -68.85 -9.28
CA ARG A 685 -10.64 -68.60 -8.70
C ARG A 685 -11.67 -68.30 -9.80
N LEU A 686 -11.31 -67.50 -10.81
CA LEU A 686 -12.14 -67.23 -12.01
C LEU A 686 -12.61 -68.52 -12.72
N VAL A 687 -11.82 -69.60 -12.67
CA VAL A 687 -12.15 -70.90 -13.30
C VAL A 687 -12.67 -71.95 -12.30
N GLY A 688 -13.17 -71.52 -11.14
CA GLY A 688 -13.77 -72.41 -10.13
C GLY A 688 -12.79 -73.43 -9.54
N GLY A 689 -11.56 -73.00 -9.25
CA GLY A 689 -10.54 -73.83 -8.60
C GLY A 689 -9.84 -74.85 -9.50
N LYS A 690 -10.16 -74.90 -10.80
CA LYS A 690 -9.52 -75.82 -11.75
C LYS A 690 -8.02 -75.51 -11.91
N ARG A 691 -7.23 -76.55 -12.16
CA ARG A 691 -5.77 -76.43 -12.35
C ARG A 691 -5.46 -75.77 -13.70
N VAL A 692 -5.27 -74.46 -13.67
CA VAL A 692 -4.68 -73.68 -14.76
C VAL A 692 -3.21 -74.06 -14.94
N GLU A 693 -2.81 -74.44 -16.16
CA GLU A 693 -1.41 -74.78 -16.50
C GLU A 693 -0.71 -73.62 -17.22
N ASN A 694 -1.35 -72.95 -18.21
CA ASN A 694 -0.90 -71.67 -18.74
C ASN A 694 -1.96 -70.57 -18.47
N VAL A 695 -1.52 -69.34 -18.24
CA VAL A 695 -2.44 -68.19 -18.04
C VAL A 695 -3.23 -67.86 -19.32
N GLU A 696 -2.62 -68.09 -20.48
CA GLU A 696 -3.19 -67.88 -21.81
C GLU A 696 -4.33 -68.84 -22.14
N ASP A 697 -4.49 -69.94 -21.39
CA ASP A 697 -5.64 -70.85 -21.49
C ASP A 697 -6.92 -70.25 -20.84
N VAL A 698 -6.83 -69.09 -20.21
CA VAL A 698 -7.89 -68.49 -19.36
C VAL A 698 -8.12 -67.01 -19.63
N LEU A 699 -7.06 -66.22 -19.84
CA LEU A 699 -7.13 -64.77 -20.08
C LEU A 699 -6.29 -64.39 -21.30
N ASN A 700 -6.91 -63.71 -22.26
CA ASN A 700 -6.27 -63.17 -23.45
C ASN A 700 -5.90 -61.70 -23.25
N VAL A 701 -4.93 -61.21 -24.02
CA VAL A 701 -4.64 -59.77 -24.09
C VAL A 701 -5.81 -59.06 -24.78
N GLY A 702 -6.40 -58.08 -24.07
CA GLY A 702 -7.63 -57.38 -24.46
C GLY A 702 -8.88 -57.79 -23.66
N ASP A 703 -8.85 -58.88 -22.90
CA ASP A 703 -9.99 -59.30 -22.08
C ASP A 703 -10.22 -58.32 -20.91
N LYS A 704 -11.49 -58.06 -20.59
CA LYS A 704 -11.88 -57.27 -19.42
C LYS A 704 -12.16 -58.18 -18.23
N VAL A 705 -11.60 -57.83 -17.07
CA VAL A 705 -11.69 -58.63 -15.84
C VAL A 705 -12.01 -57.72 -14.66
N GLU A 706 -12.99 -58.09 -13.84
CA GLU A 706 -13.24 -57.41 -12.58
C GLU A 706 -12.24 -57.90 -11.51
N VAL A 707 -11.53 -56.94 -10.93
CA VAL A 707 -10.41 -57.17 -10.02
C VAL A 707 -10.51 -56.27 -8.80
N GLU A 708 -10.14 -56.80 -7.65
CA GLU A 708 -10.13 -56.09 -6.37
C GLU A 708 -8.67 -55.85 -5.94
N ILE A 709 -8.34 -54.66 -5.45
CA ILE A 709 -6.96 -54.35 -5.07
C ILE A 709 -6.62 -55.00 -3.74
N ALA A 710 -5.69 -55.96 -3.78
CA ALA A 710 -5.34 -56.80 -2.64
C ALA A 710 -4.23 -56.21 -1.76
N GLU A 711 -3.24 -55.56 -2.38
CA GLU A 711 -2.06 -55.02 -1.69
C GLU A 711 -1.34 -53.97 -2.55
N LEU A 712 -0.78 -52.95 -1.91
CA LEU A 712 0.05 -51.92 -2.53
C LEU A 712 1.48 -52.00 -1.97
N ASP A 713 2.42 -52.51 -2.77
CA ASP A 713 3.86 -52.52 -2.44
C ASP A 713 4.36 -51.07 -2.40
N PRO A 714 5.11 -50.62 -1.37
CA PRO A 714 5.72 -49.28 -1.34
C PRO A 714 6.68 -48.98 -2.51
N ARG A 715 7.01 -49.97 -3.35
CA ARG A 715 7.69 -49.81 -4.64
C ARG A 715 6.74 -49.56 -5.82
N GLY A 716 5.45 -49.29 -5.56
CA GLY A 716 4.45 -48.93 -6.55
C GLY A 716 3.87 -50.09 -7.36
N LYS A 717 3.94 -51.33 -6.86
CA LYS A 717 3.28 -52.48 -7.49
C LYS A 717 1.89 -52.70 -6.87
N VAL A 718 0.91 -52.96 -7.72
CA VAL A 718 -0.47 -53.28 -7.29
C VAL A 718 -0.69 -54.78 -7.44
N SER A 719 -1.01 -55.46 -6.34
CA SER A 719 -1.44 -56.86 -6.35
C SER A 719 -2.96 -56.93 -6.50
N LEU A 720 -3.46 -57.81 -7.37
CA LEU A 720 -4.89 -57.93 -7.65
C LEU A 720 -5.46 -59.29 -7.20
N ASN A 721 -6.63 -59.24 -6.59
CA ASN A 721 -7.55 -60.35 -6.40
C ASN A 721 -8.53 -60.44 -7.58
N ALA A 722 -9.02 -61.65 -7.86
CA ALA A 722 -10.12 -61.86 -8.80
C ALA A 722 -11.46 -61.76 -8.05
N VAL A 723 -12.39 -60.96 -8.56
CA VAL A 723 -13.79 -60.99 -8.10
C VAL A 723 -14.48 -62.17 -8.77
N VAL A 724 -15.33 -62.89 -8.04
CA VAL A 724 -16.11 -64.03 -8.55
C VAL A 724 -17.56 -63.87 -8.08
N GLU A 725 -18.50 -63.87 -9.02
CA GLU A 725 -19.94 -63.80 -8.72
C GLU A 725 -20.35 -65.03 -7.88
N GLY A 726 -20.64 -64.82 -6.58
CA GLY A 726 -21.17 -65.86 -5.69
C GLY A 726 -20.60 -65.88 -4.25
N GLU A 727 -19.50 -65.19 -3.94
CA GLU A 727 -18.96 -65.11 -2.57
C GLU A 727 -19.63 -63.99 -1.72
N GLU A 728 -20.95 -64.08 -1.52
CA GLU A 728 -21.69 -63.33 -0.49
C GLU A 728 -22.45 -64.29 0.45
N ASN A 729 -22.55 -63.95 1.75
CA ASN A 729 -23.21 -64.71 2.83
C ASN A 729 -22.47 -65.99 3.30
N ALA A 730 -21.33 -65.83 3.98
CA ALA A 730 -20.64 -66.94 4.66
C ALA A 730 -19.87 -66.56 5.96
N ALA A 731 -20.08 -65.36 6.51
CA ALA A 731 -19.26 -64.82 7.61
C ALA A 731 -19.97 -64.78 9.00
N ASP A 732 -21.30 -64.63 9.04
CA ASP A 732 -22.01 -64.19 10.26
C ASP A 732 -22.68 -65.32 11.09
N GLU A 733 -22.59 -66.60 10.67
CA GLU A 733 -23.27 -67.74 11.35
C GLU A 733 -22.29 -68.79 11.92
N ALA A 734 -21.12 -68.37 12.44
CA ALA A 734 -20.05 -69.30 12.87
C ALA A 734 -19.53 -69.13 14.32
N GLU A 735 -20.12 -68.25 15.15
CA GLU A 735 -19.72 -68.07 16.57
C GLU A 735 -20.88 -68.24 17.58
N GLU A 736 -21.66 -69.33 17.49
CA GLU A 736 -22.45 -69.79 18.65
C GLU A 736 -22.53 -71.34 18.77
N ASP A 737 -22.63 -71.81 20.01
CA ASP A 737 -22.84 -73.21 20.46
C ASP A 737 -21.88 -74.33 19.99
N GLU A 738 -20.77 -74.55 20.72
CA GLU A 738 -20.54 -75.86 21.37
C GLU A 738 -19.45 -75.84 22.48
N HIS A 739 -19.76 -75.52 23.75
CA HIS A 739 -18.77 -75.72 24.85
C HIS A 739 -19.30 -75.91 26.29
N VAL A 740 -20.09 -76.98 26.57
CA VAL A 740 -20.42 -77.37 27.95
C VAL A 740 -20.46 -78.89 28.22
N ARG A 741 -19.40 -79.47 28.84
CA ARG A 741 -19.48 -80.39 30.03
C ARG A 741 -18.14 -80.95 30.56
N ARG A 742 -17.68 -80.31 31.66
CA ARG A 742 -17.02 -80.81 32.91
C ARG A 742 -17.05 -82.33 33.25
N PRO A 743 -16.27 -82.84 34.26
CA PRO A 743 -15.10 -82.30 35.00
C PRO A 743 -13.97 -83.33 35.39
N ARG A 744 -12.88 -82.86 36.04
CA ARG A 744 -12.11 -83.66 37.05
C ARG A 744 -11.52 -82.78 38.17
N ARG A 745 -11.21 -83.35 39.34
CA ARG A 745 -10.62 -82.70 40.55
C ARG A 745 -9.15 -83.13 40.77
N GLU A 746 -8.33 -82.67 41.73
CA GLU A 746 -8.38 -81.71 42.87
C GLU A 746 -7.07 -80.82 42.85
N ARG A 747 -6.50 -80.12 43.87
CA ARG A 747 -6.74 -79.89 45.33
C ARG A 747 -6.04 -78.61 45.86
N GLY A 748 -6.71 -77.82 46.71
CA GLY A 748 -6.08 -76.87 47.68
C GLY A 748 -5.73 -75.45 47.18
N SER A 749 -5.68 -74.39 48.01
CA SER A 749 -6.11 -74.27 49.42
C SER A 749 -6.39 -72.82 49.91
N ARG A 750 -7.56 -72.63 50.56
CA ARG A 750 -7.89 -71.70 51.68
C ARG A 750 -7.29 -70.27 51.75
N ARG A 751 -8.15 -69.25 51.52
CA ARG A 751 -8.51 -68.08 52.39
C ARG A 751 -8.94 -66.87 51.52
N GLY A 752 -9.96 -66.07 51.84
CA GLY A 752 -11.06 -66.29 52.79
C GLY A 752 -11.74 -65.01 53.30
N SER A 753 -12.98 -64.75 52.85
CA SER A 753 -13.92 -63.71 53.37
C SER A 753 -13.53 -62.24 53.08
N ARG A 754 -14.44 -61.23 53.03
CA ARG A 754 -15.89 -61.19 53.33
C ARG A 754 -16.59 -59.98 52.63
N GLN A 755 -17.89 -60.09 52.37
CA GLN A 755 -19.02 -59.10 52.50
C GLN A 755 -18.73 -57.57 52.52
N ARG A 756 -19.58 -56.65 52.05
CA ARG A 756 -20.98 -56.58 51.48
C ARG A 756 -21.06 -55.23 50.72
N ARG A 757 -21.75 -55.01 49.60
CA ARG A 757 -23.11 -55.36 49.11
C ARG A 757 -24.26 -54.61 49.81
N ARG A 758 -24.79 -53.55 49.17
CA ARG A 758 -26.21 -53.10 48.96
C ARG A 758 -26.18 -51.61 48.49
N THR A 759 -26.84 -51.15 47.41
CA THR A 759 -28.30 -51.01 47.08
C THR A 759 -29.05 -50.12 48.09
N HIS A 760 -29.94 -49.17 47.72
CA HIS A 760 -30.89 -49.09 46.59
C HIS A 760 -31.13 -47.61 46.17
N GLU A 761 -31.27 -47.28 44.87
CA GLU A 761 -32.51 -46.88 44.14
C GLU A 761 -33.21 -45.55 44.50
N ARG A 762 -33.51 -44.75 43.45
CA ARG A 762 -34.69 -43.88 43.21
C ARG A 762 -34.93 -42.66 44.13
N ALA A 763 -35.55 -41.56 43.67
CA ALA A 763 -35.85 -41.02 42.33
C ALA A 763 -36.38 -39.56 42.46
N SER A 764 -36.66 -38.92 41.32
CA SER A 764 -37.53 -37.75 41.08
C SER A 764 -37.20 -36.39 41.75
N ASP A 765 -36.77 -35.46 40.89
CA ASP A 765 -37.42 -34.18 40.55
C ASP A 765 -37.72 -33.13 41.63
N TYR A 766 -37.14 -31.93 41.46
CA TYR A 766 -37.73 -30.56 41.43
C TYR A 766 -36.51 -29.62 41.24
N ASP A 767 -36.29 -28.91 40.11
CA ASP A 767 -36.98 -27.73 39.54
C ASP A 767 -36.29 -26.41 39.99
N ASP A 768 -36.47 -25.32 39.22
CA ASP A 768 -35.85 -23.98 39.34
C ASP A 768 -34.29 -23.92 39.25
N SER A 769 -33.65 -22.81 38.89
CA SER A 769 -33.83 -21.85 37.76
C SER A 769 -32.62 -20.88 37.73
N ASP A 770 -32.44 -20.18 36.60
CA ASP A 770 -31.69 -18.92 36.36
C ASP A 770 -30.49 -18.51 37.26
N GLU A 771 -29.28 -18.58 36.68
CA GLU A 771 -28.34 -17.43 36.57
C GLU A 771 -27.45 -17.57 35.32
#